data_AF-A0A5N4AJF3-F1
#
_entry.id   AF-A0A5N4AJF3-F1
#
_cell.length_a   1.000
_cell.length_b   1.000
_cell.length_c   1.000
_cell.angle_alpha   90.00
_cell.angle_beta   90.00
_cell.angle_gamma   90.00
#
_symmetry.space_group_name_H-M   'P 1'
#
loop_
_entity.id
_entity.type
_entity.pdbx_description
1 polymer ?
#
loop_
_entity_poly.entity_id
_entity_poly.type
_entity_poly.pdbx_seq_one_letter_code
_entity_poly.pdbx_strand_id
1 'polypeptide(L)'
;MSRHRISEDREKQSVEISDEDNDGSLPQSYVVMRFDKNIPDATLEWIVDKIHTLRTNGGGELLVLKQPYKESEGVVLHISASTIKFLEAAEEMEIMKCDKNGVRREFTVSSLEDFLPDGMHVDDFLTTAEKQKIIKHELENIRALPVEGCIPGYPQYTLYEGQSILHVCLVEHLIKAIYPLHDVESLKKLGKRWYATLFDPQPLEEIRLYFGEAIALYFAFLGFYTAALVFPTFLGFLQLFVSHETVPFFCVFNVVWVTVLLELWRRRSNELAFQWGTIGMTSLDEPRGNFHGRMGKDAVTGRIQPQYPRWKTTAKLYFVSIPIVIACMLFASVFMLALFWVEDYMKDLGTPLAEQLMNLPSIIYSILVFIINVKYKTLATYLTNWENHRTASQFDRHRVIKLIMFEFVNTFMSLFYIAFVKQDLEILKTQLATMLIVQQAINNIQEVLIPLFIKKYTQRTQQNISVSKEVEDKCENINSREILKHIPEIRSDDTRIAEAEKEDLMDVYEETYDDYLEMYIQFGYVVLFSSVYPLAAFWAVVNNFVEIRSDAFKLCKFNRRPFSKKVKDIGAWQKAFEVVGGLSILTNCGLMFISFHQRKDAYFFDQLQWLVMFVALEHCLLGIRYLLHIAIQDKPEWVRVALAKKYHASKQALKNEQLLKNRGILARKFKTVSSRPFKS
;
A
#
# COMPACT_ATOMS: atom_id res chain seq x y z
N MET A 1 -56.21 -13.95 -1.68
CA MET A 1 -56.00 -13.13 -2.89
C MET A 1 -55.13 -11.87 -2.68
N SER A 2 -54.83 -11.44 -1.45
CA SER A 2 -53.93 -10.28 -1.20
C SER A 2 -52.45 -10.62 -0.94
N ARG A 3 -52.08 -11.90 -0.85
CA ARG A 3 -50.68 -12.34 -0.68
C ARG A 3 -49.94 -12.69 -1.98
N HIS A 4 -50.66 -12.90 -3.09
CA HIS A 4 -50.04 -13.15 -4.40
C HIS A 4 -49.71 -11.87 -5.18
N ARG A 5 -50.36 -10.74 -4.87
CA ARG A 5 -50.03 -9.44 -5.50
C ARG A 5 -48.75 -8.79 -4.96
N ILE A 6 -48.30 -9.17 -3.76
CA ILE A 6 -47.09 -8.59 -3.16
C ILE A 6 -45.81 -9.32 -3.66
N SER A 7 -45.94 -10.53 -4.23
CA SER A 7 -44.81 -11.23 -4.86
C SER A 7 -44.58 -10.79 -6.30
N GLU A 8 -45.63 -10.42 -7.05
CA GLU A 8 -45.50 -9.96 -8.45
C GLU A 8 -44.98 -8.52 -8.55
N ASP A 9 -45.19 -7.66 -7.54
CA ASP A 9 -44.63 -6.29 -7.51
C ASP A 9 -43.14 -6.24 -7.11
N ARG A 10 -42.53 -7.37 -6.67
CA ARG A 10 -41.08 -7.45 -6.39
C ARG A 10 -40.24 -7.82 -7.61
N GLU A 11 -40.85 -8.25 -8.70
CA GLU A 11 -40.17 -8.73 -9.92
C GLU A 11 -39.96 -7.65 -11.00
N LYS A 12 -40.27 -6.38 -10.73
CA LYS A 12 -40.18 -5.28 -11.70
C LYS A 12 -39.50 -4.00 -11.20
N GLN A 13 -38.45 -4.15 -10.41
CA GLN A 13 -37.46 -3.08 -10.20
C GLN A 13 -36.06 -3.64 -10.47
N SER A 14 -35.90 -4.25 -11.65
CA SER A 14 -34.58 -4.32 -12.28
C SER A 14 -34.13 -2.89 -12.56
N VAL A 15 -32.84 -2.60 -12.39
CA VAL A 15 -32.22 -1.38 -12.90
C VAL A 15 -32.47 -1.35 -14.40
N GLU A 16 -33.56 -0.70 -14.84
CA GLU A 16 -33.71 -0.30 -16.23
C GLU A 16 -32.51 0.60 -16.51
N ILE A 17 -31.70 0.19 -17.48
CA ILE A 17 -30.76 1.08 -18.15
C ILE A 17 -31.61 2.28 -18.55
N SER A 18 -31.49 3.40 -17.86
CA SER A 18 -32.24 4.60 -18.21
C SER A 18 -32.01 4.87 -19.69
N ASP A 19 -33.10 4.96 -20.45
CA ASP A 19 -33.16 5.10 -21.91
C ASP A 19 -32.40 6.31 -22.50
N GLU A 20 -31.58 7.01 -21.71
CA GLU A 20 -30.76 8.16 -22.11
C GLU A 20 -29.36 7.78 -22.63
N ASP A 21 -28.86 6.55 -22.39
CA ASP A 21 -27.59 6.04 -22.94
C ASP A 21 -27.81 5.17 -24.20
N ASN A 22 -28.74 5.55 -25.08
CA ASN A 22 -29.09 4.81 -26.28
C ASN A 22 -28.16 5.12 -27.47
N ASP A 23 -26.87 4.79 -27.30
CA ASP A 23 -25.98 4.47 -28.41
C ASP A 23 -25.60 3.01 -28.16
N GLY A 24 -25.98 2.06 -29.02
CA GLY A 24 -25.99 0.59 -28.79
C GLY A 24 -24.65 -0.09 -28.44
N SER A 25 -23.69 0.65 -27.90
CA SER A 25 -22.45 0.25 -27.26
C SER A 25 -22.67 -0.29 -25.84
N LEU A 26 -22.02 -1.43 -25.53
CA LEU A 26 -21.99 -1.97 -24.17
C LEU A 26 -21.19 -1.04 -23.25
N PRO A 27 -21.56 -0.92 -21.96
CA PRO A 27 -20.84 -0.07 -21.01
C PRO A 27 -19.36 -0.49 -20.88
N GLN A 28 -18.50 0.49 -20.58
CA GLN A 28 -17.06 0.24 -20.40
C GLN A 28 -16.80 -0.70 -19.23
N SER A 29 -15.90 -1.67 -19.41
CA SER A 29 -15.50 -2.60 -18.36
C SER A 29 -14.40 -1.99 -17.49
N TYR A 30 -14.62 -1.89 -16.17
CA TYR A 30 -13.63 -1.30 -15.25
C TYR A 30 -12.95 -2.34 -14.35
N VAL A 31 -13.72 -3.33 -13.88
CA VAL A 31 -13.25 -4.38 -12.96
C VAL A 31 -13.62 -5.74 -13.52
N VAL A 32 -12.72 -6.71 -13.42
CA VAL A 32 -12.96 -8.11 -13.77
C VAL A 32 -13.03 -8.95 -12.51
N MET A 33 -14.04 -9.82 -12.44
CA MET A 33 -14.25 -10.78 -11.37
C MET A 33 -14.25 -12.19 -11.97
N ARG A 34 -13.35 -13.05 -11.46
CA ARG A 34 -13.25 -14.45 -11.89
C ARG A 34 -13.63 -15.41 -10.77
N PHE A 35 -14.48 -16.37 -11.11
CA PHE A 35 -14.94 -17.40 -10.20
C PHE A 35 -14.12 -18.68 -10.31
N ASP A 36 -14.24 -19.54 -9.29
CA ASP A 36 -13.75 -20.90 -9.37
C ASP A 36 -14.50 -21.72 -10.43
N LYS A 37 -13.83 -22.70 -11.03
CA LYS A 37 -14.39 -23.54 -12.10
C LYS A 37 -15.57 -24.39 -11.61
N ASN A 38 -15.55 -24.79 -10.35
CA ASN A 38 -16.51 -25.73 -9.78
C ASN A 38 -17.63 -25.04 -8.99
N ILE A 39 -17.82 -23.74 -9.17
CA ILE A 39 -18.85 -23.00 -8.45
C ILE A 39 -20.27 -23.46 -8.90
N PRO A 40 -21.21 -23.71 -7.96
CA PRO A 40 -22.58 -24.05 -8.28
C PRO A 40 -23.30 -22.86 -8.93
N ASP A 41 -24.15 -23.15 -9.93
CA ASP A 41 -24.89 -22.14 -10.70
C ASP A 41 -25.79 -21.29 -9.79
N ALA A 42 -26.41 -21.90 -8.77
CA ALA A 42 -27.20 -21.18 -7.76
C ALA A 42 -26.39 -20.13 -6.99
N THR A 43 -25.09 -20.37 -6.77
CA THR A 43 -24.20 -19.41 -6.10
C THR A 43 -23.89 -18.23 -7.03
N LEU A 44 -23.62 -18.52 -8.31
CA LEU A 44 -23.34 -17.51 -9.32
C LEU A 44 -24.54 -16.58 -9.52
N GLU A 45 -25.73 -17.14 -9.69
CA GLU A 45 -26.97 -16.37 -9.84
C GLU A 45 -27.23 -15.50 -8.61
N TRP A 46 -27.03 -16.04 -7.40
CA TRP A 46 -27.18 -15.27 -6.17
C TRP A 46 -26.16 -14.12 -6.04
N ILE A 47 -24.89 -14.34 -6.39
CA ILE A 47 -23.87 -13.28 -6.36
C ILE A 47 -24.17 -12.20 -7.39
N VAL A 48 -24.57 -12.58 -8.61
CA VAL A 48 -24.98 -11.63 -9.65
C VAL A 48 -26.18 -10.82 -9.20
N ASP A 49 -27.21 -11.48 -8.65
CA ASP A 49 -28.40 -10.81 -8.14
C ASP A 49 -28.03 -9.80 -7.04
N LYS A 50 -27.10 -10.15 -6.15
CA LYS A 50 -26.58 -9.20 -5.14
C LYS A 50 -25.83 -8.02 -5.73
N ILE A 51 -25.12 -8.21 -6.84
CA ILE A 51 -24.40 -7.13 -7.52
C ILE A 51 -25.40 -6.20 -8.23
N HIS A 52 -26.47 -6.74 -8.83
CA HIS A 52 -27.48 -5.96 -9.55
C HIS A 52 -28.54 -5.29 -8.67
N THR A 53 -28.91 -5.93 -7.55
CA THR A 53 -30.01 -5.45 -6.69
C THR A 53 -29.74 -4.07 -6.10
N LEU A 54 -30.82 -3.32 -5.88
CA LEU A 54 -30.78 -2.00 -5.28
C LEU A 54 -30.17 -2.03 -3.87
N ARG A 55 -29.48 -0.94 -3.52
CA ARG A 55 -28.84 -0.77 -2.22
C ARG A 55 -29.81 -0.86 -1.04
N THR A 56 -31.05 -0.41 -1.21
CA THR A 56 -32.11 -0.53 -0.18
C THR A 56 -32.40 -1.99 0.19
N ASN A 57 -32.14 -2.90 -0.73
CA ASN A 57 -32.33 -4.34 -0.57
C ASN A 57 -31.00 -5.06 -0.21
N GLY A 58 -29.95 -4.31 0.12
CA GLY A 58 -28.64 -4.85 0.49
C GLY A 58 -27.74 -5.26 -0.69
N GLY A 59 -28.08 -4.82 -1.91
CA GLY A 59 -27.27 -5.04 -3.12
C GLY A 59 -26.30 -3.90 -3.44
N GLY A 60 -25.56 -4.05 -4.55
CA GLY A 60 -24.53 -3.11 -5.02
C GLY A 60 -24.97 -2.11 -6.09
N GLU A 61 -26.09 -2.35 -6.79
CA GLU A 61 -26.57 -1.54 -7.92
C GLU A 61 -25.49 -1.30 -8.99
N LEU A 62 -24.78 -2.36 -9.37
CA LEU A 62 -23.73 -2.34 -10.38
C LEU A 62 -24.20 -3.03 -11.67
N LEU A 63 -23.59 -2.66 -12.78
CA LEU A 63 -23.81 -3.28 -14.08
C LEU A 63 -22.84 -4.44 -14.26
N VAL A 64 -23.35 -5.58 -14.71
CA VAL A 64 -22.56 -6.79 -14.97
C VAL A 64 -22.66 -7.15 -16.44
N LEU A 65 -21.54 -7.51 -17.03
CA LEU A 65 -21.42 -8.09 -18.35
C LEU A 65 -20.74 -9.45 -18.22
N LYS A 66 -21.21 -10.45 -18.95
CA LYS A 66 -20.59 -11.78 -18.93
C LYS A 66 -19.65 -11.97 -20.12
N GLN A 67 -18.53 -12.63 -19.89
CA GLN A 67 -17.64 -13.13 -20.94
C GLN A 67 -18.19 -14.47 -21.49
N PRO A 68 -18.00 -14.79 -22.78
CA PRO A 68 -18.33 -16.11 -23.33
C PRO A 68 -17.67 -17.22 -22.51
N TYR A 69 -18.45 -18.24 -22.16
CA TYR A 69 -17.99 -19.32 -21.29
C TYR A 69 -16.90 -20.16 -21.97
N LYS A 70 -15.77 -20.33 -21.27
CA LYS A 70 -14.67 -21.23 -21.64
C LYS A 70 -14.41 -22.21 -20.49
N GLU A 71 -14.49 -23.52 -20.75
CA GLU A 71 -14.26 -24.55 -19.71
C GLU A 71 -12.88 -24.44 -19.03
N SER A 72 -11.88 -23.98 -19.78
CA SER A 72 -10.53 -23.79 -19.27
C SER A 72 -10.39 -22.62 -18.28
N GLU A 73 -11.29 -21.63 -18.32
CA GLU A 73 -11.18 -20.38 -17.56
C GLU A 73 -12.28 -20.19 -16.49
N GLY A 74 -13.40 -20.91 -16.60
CA GLY A 74 -14.55 -20.74 -15.72
C GLY A 74 -15.39 -19.52 -16.09
N VAL A 75 -16.23 -19.06 -15.16
CA VAL A 75 -17.07 -17.87 -15.38
C VAL A 75 -16.29 -16.59 -15.06
N VAL A 76 -16.29 -15.65 -16.01
CA VAL A 76 -15.66 -14.33 -15.86
C VAL A 76 -16.70 -13.24 -16.09
N LEU A 77 -16.78 -12.31 -15.14
CA LEU A 77 -17.69 -11.18 -15.17
C LEU A 77 -16.91 -9.87 -15.27
N HIS A 78 -17.38 -8.97 -16.12
CA HIS A 78 -16.94 -7.58 -16.19
C HIS A 78 -17.96 -6.70 -15.49
N ILE A 79 -17.47 -5.82 -14.62
CA ILE A 79 -18.29 -5.00 -13.74
C ILE A 79 -18.11 -3.52 -14.12
N SER A 80 -19.23 -2.81 -14.19
CA SER A 80 -19.34 -1.39 -14.46
C SER A 80 -20.44 -0.76 -13.60
N ALA A 81 -20.68 0.54 -13.77
CA ALA A 81 -21.78 1.26 -13.11
C ALA A 81 -22.26 2.41 -14.01
N SER A 82 -23.47 2.91 -13.76
CA SER A 82 -23.97 4.12 -14.43
C SER A 82 -23.23 5.37 -13.94
N THR A 83 -23.20 6.43 -14.76
CA THR A 83 -22.58 7.71 -14.37
C THR A 83 -23.22 8.30 -13.11
N ILE A 84 -24.54 8.16 -12.94
CA ILE A 84 -25.26 8.60 -11.75
C ILE A 84 -24.76 7.86 -10.50
N LYS A 85 -24.68 6.53 -10.56
CA LYS A 85 -24.19 5.71 -9.44
C LYS A 85 -22.76 6.05 -9.05
N PHE A 86 -21.90 6.34 -10.04
CA PHE A 86 -20.54 6.80 -9.77
C PHE A 86 -20.50 8.13 -9.00
N LEU A 87 -21.36 9.09 -9.36
CA LEU A 87 -21.41 10.38 -8.67
C LEU A 87 -21.98 10.25 -7.25
N GLU A 88 -23.05 9.47 -7.06
CA GLU A 88 -23.62 9.22 -5.73
C GLU A 88 -22.61 8.55 -4.79
N ALA A 89 -21.93 7.51 -5.27
CA ALA A 89 -20.90 6.83 -4.49
C ALA A 89 -19.66 7.71 -4.28
N ALA A 90 -19.32 8.60 -5.22
CA ALA A 90 -18.24 9.57 -5.05
C ALA A 90 -18.52 10.57 -3.92
N GLU A 91 -19.78 10.99 -3.74
CA GLU A 91 -20.21 11.84 -2.62
C GLU A 91 -20.13 11.08 -1.30
N GLU A 92 -20.59 9.82 -1.24
CA GLU A 92 -20.48 9.01 -0.02
C GLU A 92 -19.02 8.72 0.37
N MET A 93 -18.16 8.47 -0.60
CA MET A 93 -16.73 8.25 -0.39
C MET A 93 -15.94 9.54 -0.10
N GLU A 94 -16.65 10.68 0.02
CA GLU A 94 -16.11 12.01 0.31
C GLU A 94 -14.89 12.31 -0.59
N ILE A 95 -15.04 12.11 -1.91
CA ILE A 95 -13.94 12.34 -2.85
C ILE A 95 -13.62 13.83 -2.90
N MET A 96 -12.33 14.16 -2.75
CA MET A 96 -11.85 15.55 -2.75
C MET A 96 -11.52 16.00 -4.18
N LYS A 97 -12.19 17.05 -4.66
CA LYS A 97 -11.99 17.61 -5.99
C LYS A 97 -11.68 19.11 -5.91
N CYS A 98 -10.99 19.62 -6.94
CA CYS A 98 -10.76 21.05 -7.07
C CYS A 98 -12.01 21.70 -7.67
N ASP A 99 -12.47 22.76 -7.03
CA ASP A 99 -13.48 23.67 -7.56
C ASP A 99 -12.89 24.53 -8.71
N LYS A 100 -13.71 25.23 -9.51
CA LYS A 100 -13.31 26.22 -10.53
C LYS A 100 -12.30 27.24 -10.00
N ASN A 101 -12.40 27.58 -8.71
CA ASN A 101 -11.50 28.51 -8.03
C ASN A 101 -10.16 27.88 -7.59
N GLY A 102 -9.90 26.61 -7.93
CA GLY A 102 -8.72 25.86 -7.51
C GLY A 102 -8.72 25.43 -6.04
N VAL A 103 -9.82 25.62 -5.32
CA VAL A 103 -9.97 25.23 -3.91
C VAL A 103 -10.40 23.77 -3.83
N ARG A 104 -9.69 22.95 -3.06
CA ARG A 104 -10.10 21.55 -2.81
C ARG A 104 -11.20 21.48 -1.77
N ARG A 105 -12.33 20.87 -2.14
CA ARG A 105 -13.48 20.63 -1.28
C ARG A 105 -14.05 19.22 -1.53
N GLU A 106 -14.85 18.76 -0.60
CA GLU A 106 -15.54 17.47 -0.70
C GLU A 106 -16.57 17.56 -1.83
N PHE A 107 -16.58 16.56 -2.71
CA PHE A 107 -17.54 16.48 -3.79
C PHE A 107 -18.96 16.28 -3.22
N THR A 108 -19.90 17.07 -3.71
CA THR A 108 -21.33 16.92 -3.41
C THR A 108 -22.11 17.07 -4.71
N VAL A 109 -23.11 16.22 -4.93
CA VAL A 109 -23.88 16.22 -6.18
C VAL A 109 -24.59 17.56 -6.40
N SER A 110 -25.05 18.19 -5.32
CA SER A 110 -25.70 19.51 -5.36
C SER A 110 -24.84 20.65 -5.93
N SER A 111 -23.52 20.49 -5.93
CA SER A 111 -22.58 21.52 -6.37
C SER A 111 -21.68 21.07 -7.52
N LEU A 112 -22.13 20.07 -8.30
CA LEU A 112 -21.44 19.50 -9.45
C LEU A 112 -20.97 20.58 -10.45
N GLU A 113 -21.82 21.57 -10.72
CA GLU A 113 -21.53 22.67 -11.67
C GLU A 113 -20.31 23.52 -11.28
N ASP A 114 -20.00 23.62 -9.99
CA ASP A 114 -18.83 24.38 -9.54
C ASP A 114 -17.53 23.60 -9.83
N PHE A 115 -17.58 22.27 -9.84
CA PHE A 115 -16.40 21.43 -10.06
C PHE A 115 -16.06 21.18 -11.53
N LEU A 116 -17.00 21.35 -12.45
CA LEU A 116 -16.82 21.07 -13.87
C LEU A 116 -16.22 22.30 -14.58
N PRO A 117 -14.97 22.24 -15.08
CA PRO A 117 -14.41 23.30 -15.93
C PRO A 117 -15.20 23.44 -17.23
N ASP A 118 -15.19 24.62 -17.83
CA ASP A 118 -15.92 24.89 -19.08
C ASP A 118 -15.46 23.92 -20.19
N GLY A 119 -16.40 23.11 -20.71
CA GLY A 119 -16.16 22.15 -21.79
C GLY A 119 -15.79 20.72 -21.36
N MET A 120 -15.74 20.40 -20.06
CA MET A 120 -15.54 19.02 -19.58
C MET A 120 -16.85 18.23 -19.57
N HIS A 121 -16.85 17.01 -20.11
CA HIS A 121 -17.99 16.10 -20.01
C HIS A 121 -18.09 15.50 -18.59
N VAL A 122 -19.32 15.22 -18.15
CA VAL A 122 -19.57 14.65 -16.80
C VAL A 122 -18.87 13.30 -16.64
N ASP A 123 -18.78 12.50 -17.70
CA ASP A 123 -18.13 11.18 -17.65
C ASP A 123 -16.63 11.24 -17.40
N ASP A 124 -15.97 12.34 -17.79
CA ASP A 124 -14.53 12.55 -17.61
C ASP A 124 -14.17 13.15 -16.25
N PHE A 125 -15.18 13.54 -15.46
CA PHE A 125 -14.99 14.14 -14.15
C PHE A 125 -14.25 13.22 -13.17
N LEU A 126 -14.60 11.93 -13.20
CA LEU A 126 -13.98 10.88 -12.39
C LEU A 126 -12.94 10.15 -13.21
N THR A 127 -11.74 9.99 -12.64
CA THR A 127 -10.69 9.22 -13.30
C THR A 127 -11.05 7.74 -13.33
N THR A 128 -10.47 6.99 -14.26
CA THR A 128 -10.62 5.52 -14.30
C THR A 128 -10.24 4.85 -12.98
N ALA A 129 -9.21 5.36 -12.29
CA ALA A 129 -8.79 4.86 -10.99
C ALA A 129 -9.84 5.11 -9.90
N GLU A 130 -10.51 6.26 -9.93
CA GLU A 130 -11.60 6.59 -9.00
C GLU A 130 -12.84 5.73 -9.29
N LYS A 131 -13.24 5.56 -10.56
CA LYS A 131 -14.35 4.68 -10.96
C LYS A 131 -14.11 3.24 -10.50
N GLN A 132 -12.93 2.68 -10.74
CA GLN A 132 -12.55 1.34 -10.30
C GLN A 132 -12.56 1.19 -8.77
N LYS A 133 -12.14 2.23 -8.06
CA LYS A 133 -12.16 2.26 -6.60
C LYS A 133 -13.58 2.32 -6.05
N ILE A 134 -14.47 3.09 -6.68
CA ILE A 134 -15.90 3.15 -6.34
C ILE A 134 -16.54 1.77 -6.52
N ILE A 135 -16.31 1.10 -7.65
CA ILE A 135 -16.82 -0.27 -7.88
C ILE A 135 -16.33 -1.21 -6.79
N LYS A 136 -15.03 -1.17 -6.47
CA LYS A 136 -14.47 -1.99 -5.39
C LYS A 136 -15.15 -1.71 -4.05
N HIS A 137 -15.38 -0.44 -3.73
CA HIS A 137 -16.04 -0.02 -2.49
C HIS A 137 -17.47 -0.53 -2.41
N GLU A 138 -18.26 -0.40 -3.48
CA GLU A 138 -19.63 -0.92 -3.53
C GLU A 138 -19.64 -2.45 -3.39
N LEU A 139 -18.77 -3.17 -4.09
CA LEU A 139 -18.63 -4.64 -3.96
C LEU A 139 -18.24 -5.05 -2.54
N GLU A 140 -17.28 -4.34 -1.93
CA GLU A 140 -16.87 -4.57 -0.55
C GLU A 140 -17.99 -4.27 0.43
N ASN A 141 -18.96 -3.40 0.09
CA ASN A 141 -20.11 -2.98 0.88
C ASN A 141 -21.39 -3.81 0.65
N ILE A 142 -21.36 -4.84 -0.20
CA ILE A 142 -22.43 -5.85 -0.26
C ILE A 142 -22.41 -6.66 1.04
N ARG A 143 -23.53 -6.68 1.77
CA ARG A 143 -23.65 -7.24 3.13
C ARG A 143 -24.72 -8.32 3.19
N ALA A 144 -24.46 -9.37 3.97
CA ALA A 144 -25.43 -10.43 4.23
C ALA A 144 -26.63 -9.90 5.03
N LEU A 145 -27.83 -10.21 4.55
CA LEU A 145 -29.09 -9.86 5.21
C LEU A 145 -29.44 -10.87 6.33
N PRO A 146 -30.34 -10.53 7.28
CA PRO A 146 -30.73 -11.43 8.37
C PRO A 146 -31.32 -12.78 7.91
N VAL A 147 -31.85 -12.83 6.68
CA VAL A 147 -32.48 -14.03 6.10
C VAL A 147 -31.43 -14.98 5.51
N GLU A 148 -30.20 -14.52 5.29
CA GLU A 148 -29.14 -15.23 4.59
C GLU A 148 -28.21 -15.89 5.62
N GLY A 149 -28.56 -17.11 6.02
CA GLY A 149 -27.78 -17.88 7.00
C GLY A 149 -26.54 -18.58 6.42
N CYS A 150 -26.51 -18.84 5.12
CA CYS A 150 -25.39 -19.48 4.43
C CYS A 150 -25.32 -19.08 2.95
N ILE A 151 -24.18 -19.36 2.33
CA ILE A 151 -24.01 -19.20 0.88
C ILE A 151 -24.82 -20.29 0.16
N PRO A 152 -25.71 -19.94 -0.79
CA PRO A 152 -26.45 -20.94 -1.58
C PRO A 152 -25.49 -21.94 -2.24
N GLY A 153 -25.79 -23.24 -2.18
CA GLY A 153 -24.91 -24.29 -2.69
C GLY A 153 -23.78 -24.71 -1.75
N TYR A 154 -23.51 -23.94 -0.68
CA TYR A 154 -22.47 -24.23 0.30
C TYR A 154 -22.98 -24.06 1.75
N PRO A 155 -23.71 -25.05 2.29
CA PRO A 155 -24.26 -24.98 3.64
C PRO A 155 -23.20 -24.89 4.75
N GLN A 156 -21.96 -25.27 4.48
CA GLN A 156 -20.82 -25.14 5.41
C GLN A 156 -20.38 -23.68 5.63
N TYR A 157 -20.66 -22.78 4.70
CA TYR A 157 -20.24 -21.39 4.78
C TYR A 157 -21.37 -20.56 5.39
N THR A 158 -21.37 -20.45 6.72
CA THR A 158 -22.38 -19.70 7.45
C THR A 158 -22.10 -18.20 7.38
N LEU A 159 -23.14 -17.43 7.08
CA LEU A 159 -23.11 -15.97 7.06
C LEU A 159 -23.78 -15.42 8.33
N TYR A 160 -23.24 -14.33 8.86
CA TYR A 160 -23.89 -13.55 9.91
C TYR A 160 -24.35 -12.18 9.38
N GLU A 161 -25.36 -11.62 10.02
CA GLU A 161 -25.94 -10.32 9.64
C GLU A 161 -24.86 -9.23 9.56
N GLY A 162 -24.77 -8.57 8.41
CA GLY A 162 -23.81 -7.50 8.16
C GLY A 162 -22.40 -7.96 7.79
N GLN A 163 -22.17 -9.25 7.57
CA GLN A 163 -20.91 -9.75 7.03
C GLN A 163 -20.75 -9.34 5.56
N SER A 164 -19.53 -8.96 5.15
CA SER A 164 -19.22 -8.70 3.73
C SER A 164 -19.27 -10.01 2.93
N ILE A 165 -20.16 -10.10 1.95
CA ILE A 165 -20.33 -11.30 1.11
C ILE A 165 -19.07 -11.53 0.26
N LEU A 166 -18.58 -10.46 -0.39
CA LEU A 166 -17.36 -10.49 -1.20
C LEU A 166 -16.18 -11.09 -0.45
N HIS A 167 -16.02 -10.69 0.80
CA HIS A 167 -14.92 -11.16 1.63
C HIS A 167 -14.99 -12.67 1.89
N VAL A 168 -16.16 -13.21 2.23
CA VAL A 168 -16.33 -14.66 2.45
C VAL A 168 -16.04 -15.42 1.16
N CYS A 169 -16.53 -14.93 0.03
CA CYS A 169 -16.26 -15.55 -1.26
C CYS A 169 -14.76 -15.57 -1.64
N LEU A 170 -13.98 -14.56 -1.22
CA LEU A 170 -12.53 -14.53 -1.44
C LEU A 170 -11.77 -15.47 -0.47
N VAL A 171 -12.18 -15.53 0.80
CA VAL A 171 -11.54 -16.41 1.81
C VAL A 171 -11.78 -17.88 1.51
N GLU A 172 -13.00 -18.21 1.08
CA GLU A 172 -13.38 -19.59 0.72
C GLU A 172 -12.98 -19.94 -0.72
N HIS A 173 -12.22 -19.07 -1.40
CA HIS A 173 -11.73 -19.27 -2.77
C HIS A 173 -12.82 -19.50 -3.83
N LEU A 174 -14.06 -19.07 -3.57
CA LEU A 174 -15.16 -19.09 -4.55
C LEU A 174 -14.94 -18.07 -5.67
N ILE A 175 -14.35 -16.92 -5.30
CA ILE A 175 -13.84 -15.92 -6.23
C ILE A 175 -12.32 -16.05 -6.24
N LYS A 176 -11.76 -16.37 -7.40
CA LYS A 176 -10.32 -16.57 -7.58
C LYS A 176 -9.57 -15.25 -7.61
N ALA A 177 -10.11 -14.26 -8.32
CA ALA A 177 -9.46 -12.96 -8.47
C ALA A 177 -10.47 -11.86 -8.79
N ILE A 178 -10.20 -10.66 -8.26
CA ILE A 178 -10.87 -9.41 -8.64
C ILE A 178 -9.77 -8.39 -8.89
N TYR A 179 -9.74 -7.81 -10.09
CA TYR A 179 -8.74 -6.82 -10.44
C TYR A 179 -9.30 -5.75 -11.37
N PRO A 180 -8.81 -4.50 -11.25
CA PRO A 180 -9.15 -3.44 -12.18
C PRO A 180 -8.39 -3.61 -13.50
N LEU A 181 -9.01 -3.23 -14.62
CA LEU A 181 -8.35 -3.26 -15.93
C LEU A 181 -7.45 -2.04 -16.15
N HIS A 182 -6.37 -2.22 -16.91
CA HIS A 182 -5.57 -1.13 -17.44
C HIS A 182 -6.28 -0.43 -18.60
N ASP A 183 -6.14 0.88 -18.64
CA ASP A 183 -6.38 1.63 -19.86
C ASP A 183 -5.07 1.68 -20.67
N VAL A 184 -5.02 0.89 -21.74
CA VAL A 184 -3.82 0.67 -22.56
C VAL A 184 -3.29 1.98 -23.16
N GLU A 185 -4.18 2.89 -23.55
CA GLU A 185 -3.78 4.15 -24.19
C GLU A 185 -3.17 5.11 -23.19
N SER A 186 -3.86 5.32 -22.06
CA SER A 186 -3.37 6.18 -20.98
C SER A 186 -2.07 5.64 -20.38
N LEU A 187 -1.96 4.32 -20.20
CA LEU A 187 -0.73 3.68 -19.70
C LEU A 187 0.44 3.84 -20.67
N LYS A 188 0.19 3.76 -21.98
CA LYS A 188 1.24 3.96 -23.01
C LYS A 188 1.73 5.40 -23.04
N LYS A 189 0.83 6.38 -22.85
CA LYS A 189 1.20 7.81 -22.75
C LYS A 189 2.02 8.06 -21.48
N LEU A 190 1.57 7.56 -20.33
CA LEU A 190 2.28 7.66 -19.05
C LEU A 190 3.66 7.00 -19.13
N GLY A 191 3.74 5.76 -19.62
CA GLY A 191 4.99 5.01 -19.73
C GLY A 191 6.06 5.69 -20.57
N LYS A 192 5.67 6.36 -21.67
CA LYS A 192 6.60 7.13 -22.53
C LYS A 192 7.24 8.31 -21.79
N ARG A 193 6.52 8.96 -20.89
CA ARG A 193 7.02 10.13 -20.13
C ARG A 193 7.70 9.74 -18.82
N TRP A 194 7.53 8.50 -18.38
CA TRP A 194 7.93 8.07 -17.04
C TRP A 194 9.15 7.15 -17.02
N TYR A 195 9.12 6.03 -17.74
CA TYR A 195 10.24 5.07 -17.76
C TYR A 195 11.09 5.17 -19.02
N ALA A 196 10.55 5.68 -20.14
CA ALA A 196 11.29 5.76 -21.40
C ALA A 196 12.24 6.97 -21.49
N THR A 197 12.06 7.96 -20.59
CA THR A 197 12.90 9.16 -20.49
C THR A 197 13.88 9.00 -19.33
N LEU A 198 15.16 9.34 -19.54
CA LEU A 198 16.18 9.17 -18.52
C LEU A 198 16.22 10.34 -17.53
N PHE A 199 16.21 11.59 -18.03
CA PHE A 199 16.46 12.78 -17.21
C PHE A 199 15.22 13.63 -16.90
N ASP A 200 14.06 13.26 -17.43
CA ASP A 200 12.83 14.01 -17.18
C ASP A 200 12.35 13.81 -15.73
N PRO A 201 11.78 14.86 -15.11
CA PRO A 201 11.19 14.77 -13.78
C PRO A 201 10.03 13.77 -13.76
N GLN A 202 9.84 13.12 -12.62
CA GLN A 202 8.77 12.13 -12.47
C GLN A 202 7.38 12.78 -12.58
N PRO A 203 6.46 12.26 -13.42
CA PRO A 203 5.11 12.80 -13.58
C PRO A 203 4.18 12.35 -12.42
N LEU A 204 4.46 12.82 -11.20
CA LEU A 204 3.77 12.39 -9.97
C LEU A 204 2.25 12.51 -10.02
N GLU A 205 1.72 13.57 -10.64
CA GLU A 205 0.28 13.78 -10.73
C GLU A 205 -0.39 12.77 -11.67
N GLU A 206 0.24 12.42 -12.80
CA GLU A 206 -0.31 11.41 -13.72
C GLU A 206 -0.23 10.01 -13.12
N ILE A 207 0.85 9.71 -12.38
CA ILE A 207 0.98 8.47 -11.61
C ILE A 207 -0.15 8.39 -10.57
N ARG A 208 -0.45 9.48 -9.88
CA ARG A 208 -1.54 9.56 -8.89
C ARG A 208 -2.91 9.31 -9.53
N LEU A 209 -3.21 9.99 -10.64
CA LEU A 209 -4.51 9.86 -11.31
C LEU A 209 -4.72 8.44 -11.88
N TYR A 210 -3.64 7.74 -12.25
CA TYR A 210 -3.72 6.40 -12.84
C TYR A 210 -3.62 5.26 -11.81
N PHE A 211 -2.65 5.28 -10.91
CA PHE A 211 -2.36 4.20 -9.94
C PHE A 211 -2.84 4.50 -8.52
N GLY A 212 -3.18 5.75 -8.21
CA GLY A 212 -3.61 6.19 -6.88
C GLY A 212 -2.51 6.81 -6.02
N GLU A 213 -2.91 7.33 -4.86
CA GLU A 213 -2.02 8.12 -4.00
C GLU A 213 -0.92 7.29 -3.35
N ALA A 214 -1.16 6.02 -3.00
CA ALA A 214 -0.15 5.16 -2.36
C ALA A 214 1.11 4.97 -3.21
N ILE A 215 0.92 4.65 -4.49
CA ILE A 215 2.02 4.44 -5.44
C ILE A 215 2.67 5.78 -5.81
N ALA A 216 1.88 6.84 -6.03
CA ALA A 216 2.43 8.17 -6.26
C ALA A 216 3.29 8.67 -5.09
N LEU A 217 2.90 8.37 -3.84
CA LEU A 217 3.68 8.75 -2.66
C LEU A 217 5.00 7.98 -2.57
N TYR A 218 5.01 6.70 -2.96
CA TYR A 218 6.22 5.90 -3.08
C TYR A 218 7.23 6.55 -4.03
N PHE A 219 6.82 6.85 -5.27
CA PHE A 219 7.70 7.49 -6.25
C PHE A 219 8.12 8.90 -5.84
N ALA A 220 7.24 9.64 -5.15
CA ALA A 220 7.59 10.93 -4.57
C ALA A 220 8.67 10.79 -3.48
N PHE A 221 8.60 9.77 -2.63
CA PHE A 221 9.61 9.49 -1.62
C PHE A 221 10.93 9.05 -2.25
N LEU A 222 10.89 8.10 -3.19
CA LEU A 222 12.07 7.61 -3.90
C LEU A 222 12.81 8.76 -4.60
N GLY A 223 12.08 9.64 -5.30
CA GLY A 223 12.66 10.83 -5.94
C GLY A 223 13.24 11.82 -4.94
N PHE A 224 12.53 12.10 -3.84
CA PHE A 224 13.00 12.99 -2.78
C PHE A 224 14.26 12.45 -2.09
N TYR A 225 14.27 11.16 -1.76
CA TYR A 225 15.39 10.48 -1.13
C TYR A 225 16.63 10.45 -2.03
N THR A 226 16.45 10.15 -3.32
CA THR A 226 17.53 10.18 -4.32
C THR A 226 18.18 11.56 -4.43
N ALA A 227 17.37 12.62 -4.52
CA ALA A 227 17.87 13.99 -4.57
C ALA A 227 18.62 14.37 -3.29
N ALA A 228 18.14 13.92 -2.14
CA ALA A 228 18.76 14.24 -0.86
C ALA A 228 20.06 13.46 -0.60
N LEU A 229 20.23 12.25 -1.17
CA LEU A 229 21.46 11.47 -1.10
C LEU A 229 22.65 12.11 -1.86
N VAL A 230 22.40 13.05 -2.77
CA VAL A 230 23.48 13.77 -3.47
C VAL A 230 24.41 14.51 -2.50
N PHE A 231 23.87 15.03 -1.37
CA PHE A 231 24.67 15.69 -0.34
C PHE A 231 25.68 14.75 0.34
N PRO A 232 25.27 13.61 0.94
CA PRO A 232 26.22 12.65 1.51
C PRO A 232 27.10 11.99 0.44
N THR A 233 26.67 11.87 -0.82
CA THR A 233 27.55 11.44 -1.91
C THR A 233 28.73 12.39 -2.08
N PHE A 234 28.46 13.70 -2.17
CA PHE A 234 29.52 14.72 -2.32
C PHE A 234 30.50 14.69 -1.14
N LEU A 235 29.98 14.61 0.08
CA LEU A 235 30.82 14.53 1.27
C LEU A 235 31.58 13.21 1.40
N GLY A 236 30.98 12.10 0.98
CA GLY A 236 31.65 10.80 0.93
C GLY A 236 32.85 10.82 -0.01
N PHE A 237 32.74 11.48 -1.17
CA PHE A 237 33.88 11.71 -2.06
C PHE A 237 34.92 12.64 -1.43
N LEU A 238 34.49 13.74 -0.79
CA LEU A 238 35.39 14.67 -0.12
C LEU A 238 36.22 13.95 0.96
N GLN A 239 35.60 13.05 1.74
CA GLN A 239 36.27 12.28 2.77
C GLN A 239 37.39 11.37 2.23
N LEU A 240 37.36 10.96 0.96
CA LEU A 240 38.46 10.19 0.35
C LEU A 240 39.73 11.01 0.13
N PHE A 241 39.61 12.34 0.05
CA PHE A 241 40.74 13.25 -0.20
C PHE A 241 41.24 13.95 1.07
N VAL A 242 40.53 13.83 2.19
CA VAL A 242 40.82 14.50 3.46
C VAL A 242 41.39 13.50 4.49
N SER A 243 42.19 13.99 5.45
CA SER A 243 42.78 13.15 6.50
C SER A 243 41.72 12.45 7.38
N HIS A 244 42.09 11.28 7.90
CA HIS A 244 41.24 10.46 8.78
C HIS A 244 40.83 11.16 10.10
N GLU A 245 41.53 12.23 10.49
CA GLU A 245 41.20 13.05 11.67
C GLU A 245 39.84 13.75 11.54
N THR A 246 39.34 13.93 10.32
CA THR A 246 38.08 14.63 10.04
C THR A 246 36.83 13.75 10.11
N VAL A 247 36.99 12.43 10.28
CA VAL A 247 35.87 11.46 10.36
C VAL A 247 34.77 11.86 11.37
N PRO A 248 35.09 12.33 12.59
CA PRO A 248 34.06 12.76 13.54
C PRO A 248 33.17 13.89 13.01
N PHE A 249 33.74 14.84 12.27
CA PHE A 249 32.98 15.94 11.66
C PHE A 249 31.97 15.43 10.63
N PHE A 250 32.37 14.47 9.79
CA PHE A 250 31.46 13.83 8.84
C PHE A 250 30.35 13.04 9.53
N CYS A 251 30.63 12.39 10.65
CA CYS A 251 29.61 11.72 11.46
C CYS A 251 28.56 12.71 11.99
N VAL A 252 28.99 13.85 12.55
CA VAL A 252 28.07 14.90 13.02
C VAL A 252 27.22 15.42 11.86
N PHE A 253 27.84 15.68 10.70
CA PHE A 253 27.11 16.11 9.51
C PHE A 253 26.05 15.08 9.10
N ASN A 254 26.40 13.79 9.03
CA ASN A 254 25.47 12.74 8.62
C ASN A 254 24.26 12.65 9.55
N VAL A 255 24.46 12.82 10.86
CA VAL A 255 23.35 12.83 11.84
C VAL A 255 22.42 14.02 11.62
N VAL A 256 22.98 15.21 11.38
CA VAL A 256 22.20 16.41 11.06
C VAL A 256 21.45 16.21 9.75
N TRP A 257 22.12 15.72 8.70
CA TRP A 257 21.54 15.45 7.40
C TRP A 257 20.38 14.46 7.49
N VAL A 258 20.55 13.33 8.17
CA VAL A 258 19.47 12.33 8.36
C VAL A 258 18.26 12.95 9.06
N THR A 259 18.49 13.73 10.10
CA THR A 259 17.40 14.37 10.85
C THR A 259 16.67 15.38 9.98
N VAL A 260 17.40 16.25 9.27
CA VAL A 260 16.83 17.24 8.35
C VAL A 260 16.09 16.56 7.20
N LEU A 261 16.64 15.49 6.61
CA LEU A 261 16.00 14.71 5.55
C LEU A 261 14.61 14.22 5.96
N LEU A 262 14.52 13.55 7.12
CA LEU A 262 13.27 12.92 7.56
C LEU A 262 12.21 13.96 7.94
N GLU A 263 12.61 15.10 8.53
CA GLU A 263 11.69 16.20 8.83
C GLU A 263 11.23 16.93 7.56
N LEU A 264 12.13 17.17 6.60
CA LEU A 264 11.78 17.77 5.32
C LEU A 264 10.86 16.86 4.51
N TRP A 265 11.10 15.55 4.52
CA TRP A 265 10.19 14.59 3.91
C TRP A 265 8.81 14.63 4.56
N ARG A 266 8.74 14.62 5.90
CA ARG A 266 7.47 14.74 6.63
C ARG A 266 6.72 16.01 6.23
N ARG A 267 7.43 17.12 6.07
CA ARG A 267 6.88 18.40 5.63
C ARG A 267 6.35 18.35 4.19
N ARG A 268 7.11 17.74 3.28
CA ARG A 268 6.72 17.52 1.87
C ARG A 268 5.54 16.56 1.74
N SER A 269 5.53 15.48 2.52
CA SER A 269 4.46 14.50 2.58
C SER A 269 3.14 15.15 3.02
N ASN A 270 3.15 16.01 4.04
CA ASN A 270 1.97 16.79 4.42
C ASN A 270 1.50 17.77 3.34
N GLU A 271 2.42 18.38 2.60
CA GLU A 271 2.08 19.20 1.44
C GLU A 271 1.39 18.39 0.34
N LEU A 272 1.94 17.22 -0.03
CA LEU A 272 1.35 16.33 -1.02
C LEU A 272 -0.02 15.81 -0.54
N ALA A 273 -0.14 15.41 0.72
CA ALA A 273 -1.41 14.98 1.30
C ALA A 273 -2.48 16.07 1.25
N PHE A 274 -2.10 17.34 1.46
CA PHE A 274 -3.02 18.47 1.29
C PHE A 274 -3.36 18.68 -0.19
N GLN A 275 -2.34 18.69 -1.06
CA GLN A 275 -2.49 18.83 -2.50
C GLN A 275 -3.24 17.68 -3.15
N TRP A 276 -3.36 16.51 -2.54
CA TRP A 276 -4.13 15.38 -3.06
C TRP A 276 -5.49 15.22 -2.36
N GLY A 277 -5.73 15.98 -1.29
CA GLY A 277 -6.96 15.91 -0.49
C GLY A 277 -7.00 14.75 0.52
N THR A 278 -5.90 14.02 0.72
CA THR A 278 -5.83 12.88 1.65
C THR A 278 -5.47 13.26 3.10
N ILE A 279 -5.07 14.51 3.35
CA ILE A 279 -4.67 14.99 4.68
C ILE A 279 -5.78 14.88 5.73
N GLY A 280 -7.04 14.93 5.29
CA GLY A 280 -8.24 14.93 6.11
C GLY A 280 -8.82 13.55 6.38
N MET A 281 -8.18 12.45 5.96
CA MET A 281 -8.61 11.09 6.34
C MET A 281 -8.77 11.02 7.86
N THR A 282 -10.02 11.03 8.33
CA THR A 282 -10.35 10.97 9.75
C THR A 282 -10.43 9.50 10.17
N SER A 283 -10.42 9.24 11.48
CA SER A 283 -10.60 7.89 12.05
C SER A 283 -11.96 7.23 11.79
N LEU A 284 -12.76 7.81 10.88
CA LEU A 284 -14.08 7.34 10.46
C LEU A 284 -14.02 6.39 9.26
N ASP A 285 -12.82 6.01 8.82
CA ASP A 285 -12.62 4.93 7.85
C ASP A 285 -13.50 3.72 8.17
N GLU A 286 -14.09 3.16 7.12
CA GLU A 286 -14.94 2.00 7.24
C GLU A 286 -14.17 0.79 7.78
N PRO A 287 -14.85 -0.10 8.51
CA PRO A 287 -14.26 -1.37 8.91
C PRO A 287 -13.77 -2.15 7.67
N ARG A 288 -12.58 -2.73 7.74
CA ARG A 288 -12.09 -3.64 6.70
C ARG A 288 -13.03 -4.85 6.59
N GLY A 289 -13.11 -5.47 5.41
CA GLY A 289 -13.98 -6.64 5.18
C GLY A 289 -13.82 -7.76 6.22
N ASN A 290 -12.60 -8.06 6.67
CA ASN A 290 -12.32 -9.14 7.63
C ASN A 290 -12.50 -8.73 9.10
N PHE A 291 -12.97 -7.51 9.39
CA PHE A 291 -13.20 -7.07 10.76
C PHE A 291 -14.50 -7.65 11.30
N HIS A 292 -14.39 -8.49 12.32
CA HIS A 292 -15.53 -9.16 12.93
C HIS A 292 -15.81 -8.63 14.34
N GLY A 293 -17.08 -8.56 14.70
CA GLY A 293 -17.53 -8.01 15.98
C GLY A 293 -19.03 -8.19 16.18
N ARG A 294 -19.55 -7.73 17.32
CA ARG A 294 -21.00 -7.66 17.53
C ARG A 294 -21.54 -6.45 16.77
N MET A 295 -22.65 -6.61 16.05
CA MET A 295 -23.31 -5.51 15.37
C MET A 295 -23.80 -4.47 16.40
N GLY A 296 -23.42 -3.22 16.20
CA GLY A 296 -23.76 -2.11 17.09
C GLY A 296 -23.79 -0.78 16.34
N LYS A 297 -24.53 0.20 16.89
CA LYS A 297 -24.55 1.56 16.34
C LYS A 297 -23.25 2.26 16.70
N ASP A 298 -22.52 2.73 15.69
CA ASP A 298 -21.32 3.52 15.91
C ASP A 298 -21.66 4.82 16.66
N ALA A 299 -20.87 5.16 17.67
CA ALA A 299 -21.13 6.31 18.53
C ALA A 299 -20.91 7.65 17.81
N VAL A 300 -20.13 7.64 16.71
CA VAL A 300 -19.83 8.85 15.94
C VAL A 300 -20.72 8.95 14.70
N THR A 301 -20.75 7.93 13.86
CA THR A 301 -21.52 7.97 12.60
C THR A 301 -22.99 7.59 12.77
N GLY A 302 -23.37 6.93 13.85
CA GLY A 302 -24.72 6.39 14.04
C GLY A 302 -25.06 5.20 13.15
N ARG A 303 -24.18 4.82 12.21
CA ARG A 303 -24.36 3.67 11.30
C ARG A 303 -24.25 2.35 12.08
N ILE A 304 -25.01 1.34 11.65
CA ILE A 304 -24.91 -0.01 12.22
C ILE A 304 -23.69 -0.69 11.60
N GLN A 305 -22.71 -1.04 12.43
CA GLN A 305 -21.44 -1.64 12.01
C GLN A 305 -20.96 -2.68 13.02
N PRO A 306 -20.09 -3.62 12.63
CA PRO A 306 -19.44 -4.52 13.59
C PRO A 306 -18.61 -3.72 14.61
N GLN A 307 -18.67 -4.12 15.89
CA GLN A 307 -17.90 -3.52 16.98
C GLN A 307 -17.12 -4.59 17.76
N TYR A 308 -15.85 -4.27 18.06
CA TYR A 308 -14.95 -5.12 18.83
C TYR A 308 -14.28 -4.33 19.97
N PRO A 309 -14.23 -4.85 21.22
CA PRO A 309 -13.60 -4.14 22.33
C PRO A 309 -12.10 -3.92 22.10
N ARG A 310 -11.67 -2.66 22.06
CA ARG A 310 -10.28 -2.27 21.74
C ARG A 310 -9.25 -2.91 22.68
N TRP A 311 -9.56 -3.03 23.97
CA TRP A 311 -8.65 -3.63 24.96
C TRP A 311 -8.27 -5.08 24.61
N LYS A 312 -9.17 -5.84 23.95
CA LYS A 312 -8.87 -7.22 23.52
C LYS A 312 -7.82 -7.22 22.42
N THR A 313 -7.97 -6.37 21.41
CA THR A 313 -6.97 -6.19 20.34
C THR A 313 -5.62 -5.76 20.92
N THR A 314 -5.63 -4.80 21.85
CA THR A 314 -4.41 -4.33 22.52
C THR A 314 -3.75 -5.42 23.36
N ALA A 315 -4.52 -6.21 24.12
CA ALA A 315 -3.99 -7.33 24.90
C ALA A 315 -3.38 -8.42 24.01
N LYS A 316 -4.06 -8.79 22.92
CA LYS A 316 -3.55 -9.72 21.91
C LYS A 316 -2.22 -9.26 21.31
N LEU A 317 -2.12 -7.97 20.99
CA LEU A 317 -0.90 -7.39 20.43
C LEU A 317 0.27 -7.46 21.43
N TYR A 318 0.09 -6.96 22.65
CA TYR A 318 1.20 -6.84 23.60
C TYR A 318 1.60 -8.15 24.26
N PHE A 319 0.65 -9.04 24.59
CA PHE A 319 0.95 -10.26 25.35
C PHE A 319 1.22 -11.50 24.49
N VAL A 320 0.86 -11.48 23.21
CA VAL A 320 1.05 -12.65 22.32
C VAL A 320 1.90 -12.26 21.13
N SER A 321 1.44 -11.28 20.36
CA SER A 321 2.04 -10.94 19.08
C SER A 321 3.48 -10.42 19.20
N ILE A 322 3.72 -9.40 20.04
CA ILE A 322 5.05 -8.83 20.25
C ILE A 322 6.05 -9.86 20.83
N PRO A 323 5.71 -10.64 21.88
CA PRO A 323 6.59 -11.69 22.38
C PRO A 323 6.97 -12.74 21.33
N ILE A 324 6.02 -13.18 20.50
CA ILE A 324 6.31 -14.11 19.40
C ILE A 324 7.29 -13.49 18.40
N VAL A 325 7.08 -12.22 18.01
CA VAL A 325 7.98 -11.51 17.10
C VAL A 325 9.40 -11.41 17.69
N ILE A 326 9.52 -11.06 18.98
CA ILE A 326 10.82 -11.02 19.67
C ILE A 326 11.48 -12.40 19.70
N ALA A 327 10.72 -13.46 20.02
CA ALA A 327 11.25 -14.83 20.02
C ALA A 327 11.77 -15.24 18.64
N CYS A 328 11.04 -14.93 17.56
CA CYS A 328 11.49 -15.17 16.19
C CYS A 328 12.77 -14.40 15.83
N MET A 329 12.88 -13.14 16.23
CA MET A 329 14.08 -12.32 16.00
C MET A 329 15.30 -12.85 16.76
N LEU A 330 15.11 -13.23 18.03
CA LEU A 330 16.17 -13.83 18.84
C LEU A 330 16.62 -15.18 18.26
N PHE A 331 15.67 -16.02 17.84
CA PHE A 331 15.98 -17.29 17.19
C PHE A 331 16.81 -17.08 15.92
N ALA A 332 16.41 -16.17 15.04
CA ALA A 332 17.17 -15.85 13.82
C ALA A 332 18.57 -15.33 14.13
N SER A 333 18.71 -14.46 15.13
CA SER A 333 20.00 -13.91 15.55
C SER A 333 20.95 -14.97 16.11
N VAL A 334 20.47 -15.81 17.04
CA VAL A 334 21.27 -16.89 17.64
C VAL A 334 21.66 -17.91 16.58
N PHE A 335 20.75 -18.24 15.67
CA PHE A 335 21.02 -19.19 14.59
C PHE A 335 22.10 -18.67 13.62
N MET A 336 22.01 -17.39 13.24
CA MET A 336 23.04 -16.74 12.42
C MET A 336 24.42 -16.79 13.11
N LEU A 337 24.49 -16.46 14.40
CA LEU A 337 25.74 -16.53 15.17
C LEU A 337 26.31 -17.95 15.24
N ALA A 338 25.45 -18.96 15.41
CA ALA A 338 25.87 -20.36 15.45
C ALA A 338 26.53 -20.81 14.13
N LEU A 339 26.01 -20.35 12.98
CA LEU A 339 26.61 -20.67 11.69
C LEU A 339 27.95 -19.98 11.47
N PHE A 340 28.11 -18.73 11.93
CA PHE A 340 29.42 -18.08 11.92
C PHE A 340 30.44 -18.79 12.78
N TRP A 341 30.03 -19.31 13.95
CA TRP A 341 30.91 -20.12 14.78
C TRP A 341 31.35 -21.42 14.08
N VAL A 342 30.44 -22.06 13.33
CA VAL A 342 30.78 -23.23 12.52
C VAL A 342 31.75 -22.85 11.40
N GLU A 343 31.55 -21.72 10.74
CA GLU A 343 32.44 -21.23 9.68
C GLU A 343 33.85 -20.95 10.21
N ASP A 344 33.95 -20.27 11.35
CA ASP A 344 35.24 -20.00 12.00
C ASP A 344 35.92 -21.31 12.45
N TYR A 345 35.17 -22.25 13.02
CA TYR A 345 35.68 -23.57 13.39
C TYR A 345 36.19 -24.38 12.18
N MET A 346 35.50 -24.32 11.04
CA MET A 346 35.94 -24.98 9.80
C MET A 346 37.23 -24.36 9.26
N LYS A 347 37.39 -23.03 9.36
CA LYS A 347 38.63 -22.34 8.98
C LYS A 347 39.79 -22.77 9.86
N ASP A 348 39.58 -22.90 11.17
CA ASP A 348 40.62 -23.30 12.12
C ASP A 348 41.07 -24.76 11.96
N LEU A 349 40.20 -25.65 11.48
CA LEU A 349 40.50 -27.07 11.34
C LEU A 349 41.53 -27.37 10.23
N GLY A 350 41.61 -26.53 9.19
CA GLY A 350 42.65 -26.59 8.14
C GLY A 350 42.77 -27.91 7.35
N THR A 351 41.76 -28.78 7.40
CA THR A 351 41.78 -30.06 6.67
C THR A 351 41.39 -29.86 5.20
N PRO A 352 41.89 -30.70 4.26
CA PRO A 352 41.52 -30.59 2.84
C PRO A 352 40.01 -30.78 2.59
N LEU A 353 39.30 -31.48 3.48
CA LEU A 353 37.84 -31.58 3.46
C LEU A 353 37.17 -30.28 3.93
N ALA A 354 37.76 -29.59 4.91
CA ALA A 354 37.26 -28.29 5.38
C ALA A 354 37.42 -27.19 4.33
N GLU A 355 38.52 -27.18 3.55
CA GLU A 355 38.69 -26.24 2.44
C GLU A 355 37.62 -26.43 1.35
N GLN A 356 37.25 -27.67 1.03
CA GLN A 356 36.18 -27.96 0.07
C GLN A 356 34.79 -27.57 0.58
N LEU A 357 34.58 -27.62 1.89
CA LEU A 357 33.28 -27.35 2.53
C LEU A 357 33.16 -25.93 3.12
N MET A 358 34.16 -25.06 2.96
CA MET A 358 34.23 -23.75 3.62
C MET A 358 33.03 -22.84 3.31
N ASN A 359 32.47 -22.91 2.09
CA ASN A 359 31.32 -22.10 1.67
C ASN A 359 29.97 -22.74 2.02
N LEU A 360 29.95 -24.01 2.47
CA LEU A 360 28.72 -24.75 2.74
C LEU A 360 27.84 -24.09 3.82
N PRO A 361 28.38 -23.64 4.97
CA PRO A 361 27.57 -22.97 6.00
C PRO A 361 26.87 -21.71 5.48
N SER A 362 27.57 -20.91 4.67
CA SER A 362 27.04 -19.66 4.10
C SER A 362 25.95 -19.92 3.05
N ILE A 363 26.08 -20.99 2.25
CA ILE A 363 25.04 -21.43 1.32
C ILE A 363 23.80 -21.91 2.08
N ILE A 364 23.99 -22.74 3.11
CA ILE A 364 22.90 -23.23 3.97
C ILE A 364 22.19 -22.06 4.65
N TYR A 365 22.94 -21.09 5.17
CA TYR A 365 22.38 -19.88 5.76
C TYR A 365 21.49 -19.14 4.76
N SER A 366 21.99 -18.89 3.55
CA SER A 366 21.28 -18.14 2.52
C SER A 366 19.95 -18.80 2.13
N ILE A 367 19.93 -20.13 1.97
CA ILE A 367 18.71 -20.89 1.68
C ILE A 367 17.74 -20.82 2.87
N LEU A 368 18.24 -20.97 4.10
CA LEU A 368 17.38 -20.98 5.27
C LEU A 368 16.76 -19.60 5.52
N VAL A 369 17.53 -18.52 5.38
CA VAL A 369 17.02 -17.14 5.52
C VAL A 369 15.85 -16.92 4.57
N PHE A 370 15.97 -17.35 3.31
CA PHE A 370 14.88 -17.27 2.34
C PHE A 370 13.62 -18.01 2.84
N ILE A 371 13.77 -19.25 3.34
CA ILE A 371 12.65 -20.04 3.88
C ILE A 371 12.03 -19.35 5.10
N ILE A 372 12.84 -18.85 6.03
CA ILE A 372 12.37 -18.19 7.25
C ILE A 372 11.64 -16.90 6.90
N ASN A 373 12.14 -16.07 5.97
CA ASN A 373 11.48 -14.83 5.55
C ASN A 373 10.07 -15.12 4.99
N VAL A 374 9.94 -16.13 4.12
CA VAL A 374 8.64 -16.53 3.55
C VAL A 374 7.68 -17.00 4.66
N LYS A 375 8.14 -17.89 5.55
CA LYS A 375 7.31 -18.38 6.66
C LYS A 375 6.94 -17.29 7.65
N TYR A 376 7.86 -16.35 7.90
CA TYR A 376 7.62 -15.21 8.78
C TYR A 376 6.60 -14.23 8.19
N LYS A 377 6.64 -13.95 6.87
CA LYS A 377 5.62 -13.12 6.20
C LYS A 377 4.21 -13.70 6.39
N THR A 378 4.07 -15.02 6.26
CA THR A 378 2.81 -15.73 6.53
C THR A 378 2.40 -15.63 8.00
N LEU A 379 3.34 -15.86 8.93
CA LEU A 379 3.08 -15.77 10.37
C LEU A 379 2.67 -14.35 10.80
N ALA A 380 3.37 -13.32 10.35
CA ALA A 380 3.08 -11.92 10.67
C ALA A 380 1.70 -11.50 10.15
N THR A 381 1.32 -11.96 8.95
CA THR A 381 -0.01 -11.73 8.38
C THR A 381 -1.09 -12.45 9.19
N TYR A 382 -0.85 -13.71 9.58
CA TYR A 382 -1.75 -14.47 10.44
C TYR A 382 -1.96 -13.81 11.80
N LEU A 383 -0.87 -13.45 12.50
CA LEU A 383 -0.93 -12.76 13.80
C LEU A 383 -1.69 -11.45 13.71
N THR A 384 -1.44 -10.65 12.67
CA THR A 384 -2.10 -9.35 12.49
C THR A 384 -3.58 -9.50 12.14
N ASN A 385 -3.96 -10.57 11.42
CA ASN A 385 -5.37 -10.92 11.21
C ASN A 385 -6.04 -11.33 12.53
N TRP A 386 -5.35 -12.13 13.35
CA TRP A 386 -5.85 -12.60 14.65
C TRP A 386 -6.01 -11.47 15.69
N GLU A 387 -5.20 -10.41 15.61
CA GLU A 387 -5.34 -9.18 16.39
C GLU A 387 -6.68 -8.45 16.13
N ASN A 388 -7.28 -8.66 14.96
CA ASN A 388 -8.55 -8.09 14.53
C ASN A 388 -8.59 -6.54 14.56
N HIS A 389 -7.76 -5.90 13.74
CA HIS A 389 -7.77 -4.44 13.55
C HIS A 389 -9.01 -3.96 12.80
N ARG A 390 -9.55 -2.78 13.16
CA ARG A 390 -10.78 -2.23 12.57
C ARG A 390 -10.60 -1.79 11.12
N THR A 391 -9.62 -0.94 10.87
CA THR A 391 -9.40 -0.29 9.56
C THR A 391 -8.25 -0.95 8.79
N ALA A 392 -8.29 -0.94 7.46
CA ALA A 392 -7.19 -1.44 6.62
C ALA A 392 -5.83 -0.77 6.95
N SER A 393 -5.82 0.57 7.09
CA SER A 393 -4.60 1.32 7.44
C SER A 393 -3.94 0.84 8.75
N GLN A 394 -4.74 0.53 9.78
CA GLN A 394 -4.22 -0.02 11.04
C GLN A 394 -3.64 -1.42 10.87
N PHE A 395 -4.33 -2.29 10.12
CA PHE A 395 -3.85 -3.64 9.83
C PHE A 395 -2.49 -3.58 9.13
N ASP A 396 -2.39 -2.79 8.05
CA ASP A 396 -1.15 -2.67 7.29
C ASP A 396 -0.03 -2.11 8.15
N ARG A 397 -0.28 -1.04 8.92
CA ARG A 397 0.73 -0.45 9.80
C ARG A 397 1.32 -1.46 10.79
N HIS A 398 0.49 -2.27 11.45
CA HIS A 398 0.97 -3.27 12.41
C HIS A 398 1.63 -4.47 11.74
N ARG A 399 1.18 -4.87 10.54
CA ARG A 399 1.84 -5.93 9.76
C ARG A 399 3.23 -5.47 9.33
N VAL A 400 3.32 -4.29 8.73
CA VAL A 400 4.58 -3.69 8.24
C VAL A 400 5.60 -3.53 9.36
N ILE A 401 5.20 -3.04 10.55
CA ILE A 401 6.12 -2.94 11.70
C ILE A 401 6.73 -4.30 12.07
N LYS A 402 5.94 -5.38 12.11
CA LYS A 402 6.44 -6.73 12.44
C LYS A 402 7.46 -7.20 11.39
N LEU A 403 7.12 -7.05 10.11
CA LEU A 403 7.98 -7.45 9.00
C LEU A 403 9.31 -6.66 8.99
N ILE A 404 9.25 -5.34 9.16
CA ILE A 404 10.45 -4.48 9.20
C ILE A 404 11.37 -4.85 10.37
N MET A 405 10.83 -5.08 11.57
CA MET A 405 11.66 -5.43 12.72
C MET A 405 12.43 -6.74 12.48
N PHE A 406 11.75 -7.72 11.90
CA PHE A 406 12.37 -9.00 11.57
C PHE A 406 13.43 -8.86 10.48
N GLU A 407 13.11 -8.17 9.38
CA GLU A 407 14.05 -7.97 8.28
C GLU A 407 15.27 -7.17 8.74
N PHE A 408 15.07 -6.12 9.56
CA PHE A 408 16.17 -5.33 10.12
C PHE A 408 17.16 -6.21 10.89
N VAL A 409 16.68 -7.10 11.75
CA VAL A 409 17.57 -8.02 12.49
C VAL A 409 18.27 -8.98 11.53
N ASN A 410 17.52 -9.59 10.60
CA ASN A 410 18.08 -10.54 9.65
C ASN A 410 19.18 -9.92 8.75
N THR A 411 18.98 -8.68 8.30
CA THR A 411 19.91 -7.97 7.43
C THR A 411 21.11 -7.38 8.18
N PHE A 412 20.88 -6.68 9.30
CA PHE A 412 21.92 -5.87 9.95
C PHE A 412 22.65 -6.58 11.08
N MET A 413 22.08 -7.64 11.69
CA MET A 413 22.70 -8.29 12.86
C MET A 413 24.06 -8.92 12.53
N SER A 414 24.24 -9.43 11.31
CA SER A 414 25.53 -9.94 10.83
C SER A 414 26.58 -8.83 10.72
N LEU A 415 26.21 -7.67 10.21
CA LEU A 415 27.07 -6.48 10.11
C LEU A 415 27.41 -5.93 11.51
N PHE A 416 26.43 -5.89 12.41
CA PHE A 416 26.66 -5.53 13.82
C PHE A 416 27.65 -6.49 14.50
N TYR A 417 27.52 -7.80 14.24
CA TYR A 417 28.45 -8.79 14.76
C TYR A 417 29.88 -8.56 14.25
N ILE A 418 30.06 -8.32 12.95
CA ILE A 418 31.39 -8.06 12.37
C ILE A 418 31.98 -6.75 12.92
N ALA A 419 31.16 -5.69 13.01
CA ALA A 419 31.57 -4.39 13.51
C ALA A 419 31.99 -4.39 14.98
N PHE A 420 31.15 -4.96 15.86
CA PHE A 420 31.29 -4.78 17.31
C PHE A 420 31.93 -5.99 18.01
N VAL A 421 31.78 -7.20 17.48
CA VAL A 421 32.34 -8.42 18.08
C VAL A 421 33.66 -8.80 17.42
N LYS A 422 33.69 -8.96 16.09
CA LYS A 422 34.95 -9.27 15.36
C LYS A 422 35.88 -8.05 15.25
N GLN A 423 35.34 -6.84 15.28
CA GLN A 423 36.06 -5.57 15.17
C GLN A 423 36.90 -5.44 13.88
N ASP A 424 36.45 -6.10 12.80
CA ASP A 424 37.10 -6.05 11.50
C ASP A 424 36.38 -5.07 10.57
N LEU A 425 36.91 -3.85 10.49
CA LEU A 425 36.34 -2.78 9.67
C LEU A 425 36.56 -3.00 8.17
N GLU A 426 37.57 -3.79 7.76
CA GLU A 426 37.84 -4.07 6.35
C GLU A 426 36.88 -5.13 5.82
N ILE A 427 36.61 -6.18 6.59
CA ILE A 427 35.56 -7.16 6.25
C ILE A 427 34.20 -6.46 6.20
N LEU A 428 33.91 -5.59 7.18
CA LEU A 428 32.66 -4.80 7.18
C LEU A 428 32.53 -3.95 5.92
N LYS A 429 33.59 -3.24 5.52
CA LYS A 429 33.62 -2.39 4.32
C LYS A 429 33.41 -3.20 3.04
N THR A 430 34.10 -4.33 2.90
CA THR A 430 33.98 -5.20 1.71
C THR A 430 32.59 -5.84 1.62
N GLN A 431 31.99 -6.25 2.75
CA GLN A 431 30.62 -6.77 2.77
C GLN A 431 29.59 -5.69 2.42
N LEU A 432 29.71 -4.48 2.96
CA LEU A 432 28.84 -3.35 2.62
C LEU A 432 28.93 -3.00 1.13
N ALA A 433 30.13 -2.97 0.56
CA ALA A 433 30.31 -2.75 -0.87
C ALA A 433 29.67 -3.87 -1.70
N THR A 434 29.80 -5.12 -1.26
CA THR A 434 29.15 -6.27 -1.93
C THR A 434 27.62 -6.15 -1.90
N MET A 435 27.02 -5.75 -0.77
CA MET A 435 25.57 -5.56 -0.68
C MET A 435 25.09 -4.39 -1.54
N LEU A 436 25.77 -3.24 -1.50
CA LEU A 436 25.33 -2.05 -2.24
C LEU A 436 25.57 -2.14 -3.76
N ILE A 437 26.52 -2.96 -4.21
CA ILE A 437 26.87 -3.07 -5.63
C ILE A 437 26.33 -4.37 -6.21
N VAL A 438 26.74 -5.51 -5.64
CA VAL A 438 26.45 -6.84 -6.20
C VAL A 438 25.01 -7.25 -5.90
N GLN A 439 24.57 -7.16 -4.65
CA GLN A 439 23.19 -7.55 -4.30
C GLN A 439 22.17 -6.65 -4.99
N GLN A 440 22.40 -5.32 -5.03
CA GLN A 440 21.53 -4.41 -5.76
C GLN A 440 21.51 -4.68 -7.28
N ALA A 441 22.64 -5.02 -7.89
CA ALA A 441 22.64 -5.44 -9.29
C ALA A 441 21.84 -6.73 -9.52
N ILE A 442 21.97 -7.71 -8.62
CA ILE A 442 21.20 -8.96 -8.68
C ILE A 442 19.70 -8.68 -8.55
N ASN A 443 19.28 -7.84 -7.60
CA ASN A 443 17.89 -7.47 -7.39
C ASN A 443 17.30 -6.82 -8.66
N ASN A 444 17.98 -5.82 -9.23
CA ASN A 444 17.57 -5.18 -10.48
C ASN A 444 17.42 -6.18 -11.66
N ILE A 445 18.33 -7.16 -11.76
CA ILE A 445 18.25 -8.22 -12.78
C ILE A 445 17.04 -9.12 -12.53
N GLN A 446 16.82 -9.54 -11.29
CA GLN A 446 15.71 -10.41 -10.90
C GLN A 446 14.35 -9.74 -11.09
N GLU A 447 14.30 -8.42 -10.92
CA GLU A 447 13.07 -7.65 -10.99
C GLU A 447 12.66 -7.25 -12.41
N VAL A 448 13.62 -6.88 -13.25
CA VAL A 448 13.33 -6.39 -14.61
C VAL A 448 13.67 -7.42 -15.68
N LEU A 449 14.89 -7.95 -15.66
CA LEU A 449 15.39 -8.77 -16.76
C LEU A 449 14.77 -10.16 -16.75
N ILE A 450 14.67 -10.82 -15.59
CA ILE A 450 14.09 -12.17 -15.51
C ILE A 450 12.63 -12.18 -15.99
N PRO A 451 11.73 -11.29 -15.51
CA PRO A 451 10.36 -11.24 -16.00
C PRO A 451 10.27 -10.87 -17.48
N LEU A 452 11.18 -10.02 -17.99
CA LEU A 452 11.27 -9.73 -19.43
C LEU A 452 11.58 -10.98 -20.25
N PHE A 453 12.54 -11.79 -19.81
CA PHE A 453 12.92 -13.03 -20.49
C PHE A 453 11.81 -14.07 -20.43
N ILE A 454 11.20 -14.27 -19.25
CA ILE A 454 10.06 -15.16 -19.08
C ILE A 454 8.92 -14.72 -19.99
N LYS A 455 8.55 -13.43 -19.99
CA LYS A 455 7.48 -12.90 -20.84
C LYS A 455 7.74 -13.11 -22.32
N LYS A 456 8.95 -12.81 -22.80
CA LYS A 456 9.32 -13.04 -24.21
C LYS A 456 9.30 -14.52 -24.58
N TYR A 457 9.76 -15.39 -23.68
CA TYR A 457 9.76 -16.84 -23.88
C TYR A 457 8.33 -17.40 -23.90
N THR A 458 7.49 -17.00 -22.95
CA THR A 458 6.08 -17.36 -22.87
C THR A 458 5.32 -16.86 -24.10
N GLN A 459 5.56 -15.62 -24.56
CA GLN A 459 4.95 -15.09 -25.78
C GLN A 459 5.33 -15.87 -27.03
N ARG A 460 6.62 -16.24 -27.19
CA ARG A 460 7.07 -17.09 -28.31
C ARG A 460 6.46 -18.48 -28.26
N THR A 461 6.39 -19.08 -27.08
CA THR A 461 5.77 -20.39 -26.87
C THR A 461 4.26 -20.33 -27.12
N GLN A 462 3.57 -19.29 -26.64
CA GLN A 462 2.14 -19.07 -26.87
C GLN A 462 1.83 -18.80 -28.34
N GLN A 463 2.67 -18.06 -29.08
CA GLN A 463 2.51 -17.90 -30.53
C GLN A 463 2.61 -19.24 -31.29
N ASN A 464 3.44 -20.15 -30.80
CA ASN A 464 3.54 -21.50 -31.37
C ASN A 464 2.37 -22.41 -30.97
N ILE A 465 1.76 -22.18 -29.80
CA ILE A 465 0.59 -22.92 -29.29
C ILE A 465 -0.74 -22.36 -29.82
N SER A 466 -0.85 -21.06 -30.08
CA SER A 466 -2.07 -20.45 -30.63
C SER A 466 -2.35 -20.92 -32.06
N VAL A 467 -1.30 -21.20 -32.84
CA VAL A 467 -1.40 -21.83 -34.17
C VAL A 467 -1.96 -23.26 -34.07
N SER A 468 -1.70 -23.99 -32.97
CA SER A 468 -2.29 -25.30 -32.73
C SER A 468 -3.69 -25.25 -32.08
N LYS A 469 -3.98 -24.25 -31.24
CA LYS A 469 -5.31 -24.05 -30.63
C LYS A 469 -6.36 -23.51 -31.60
N GLU A 470 -6.01 -22.68 -32.59
CA GLU A 470 -6.94 -22.29 -33.66
C GLU A 470 -7.45 -23.50 -34.48
N VAL A 471 -6.72 -24.62 -34.44
CA VAL A 471 -7.12 -25.89 -35.06
C VAL A 471 -8.03 -26.72 -34.13
N GLU A 472 -7.90 -26.57 -32.81
CA GLU A 472 -8.71 -27.26 -31.78
C GLU A 472 -10.03 -26.52 -31.46
N ASP A 473 -10.03 -25.18 -31.36
CA ASP A 473 -11.21 -24.36 -31.07
C ASP A 473 -12.25 -24.38 -32.22
N LYS A 474 -11.85 -24.75 -33.44
CA LYS A 474 -12.80 -25.04 -34.54
C LYS A 474 -13.59 -26.34 -34.31
N CYS A 475 -13.15 -27.21 -33.41
CA CYS A 475 -13.76 -28.51 -33.13
C CYS A 475 -14.61 -28.53 -31.84
N GLU A 476 -14.39 -27.61 -30.88
CA GLU A 476 -15.14 -27.53 -29.61
C GLU A 476 -16.21 -26.43 -29.62
N ASN A 477 -17.15 -26.51 -30.56
CA ASN A 477 -18.37 -25.69 -30.54
C ASN A 477 -19.52 -26.49 -29.90
N ILE A 478 -19.27 -27.11 -28.74
CA ILE A 478 -20.18 -28.06 -28.10
C ILE A 478 -20.33 -27.72 -26.61
N ASN A 479 -21.56 -27.33 -26.24
CA ASN A 479 -22.08 -27.07 -24.90
C ASN A 479 -21.65 -25.76 -24.21
N SER A 480 -22.12 -24.63 -24.73
CA SER A 480 -22.28 -23.42 -23.93
C SER A 480 -23.18 -23.72 -22.74
N ARG A 481 -22.63 -23.74 -21.53
CA ARG A 481 -23.40 -23.78 -20.30
C ARG A 481 -24.29 -22.54 -20.32
N GLU A 482 -25.59 -22.68 -20.55
CA GLU A 482 -26.57 -21.58 -20.69
C GLU A 482 -26.84 -20.86 -19.34
N ILE A 483 -25.79 -20.38 -18.69
CA ILE A 483 -25.83 -19.74 -17.38
C ILE A 483 -26.04 -18.23 -17.59
N LEU A 484 -26.85 -17.60 -16.72
CA LEU A 484 -27.09 -16.15 -16.69
C LEU A 484 -27.63 -15.59 -18.03
N LYS A 485 -28.75 -16.13 -18.52
CA LYS A 485 -29.39 -15.69 -19.79
C LYS A 485 -29.81 -14.21 -19.78
N HIS A 486 -30.07 -13.65 -18.60
CA HIS A 486 -30.54 -12.28 -18.43
C HIS A 486 -29.42 -11.22 -18.46
N ILE A 487 -28.15 -11.64 -18.36
CA ILE A 487 -27.02 -10.71 -18.39
C ILE A 487 -26.54 -10.50 -19.84
N PRO A 488 -26.26 -9.26 -20.27
CA PRO A 488 -25.64 -8.99 -21.55
C PRO A 488 -24.27 -9.68 -21.70
N GLU A 489 -24.06 -10.35 -22.83
CA GLU A 489 -22.81 -11.02 -23.17
C GLU A 489 -21.90 -10.13 -24.03
N ILE A 490 -20.61 -10.07 -23.70
CA ILE A 490 -19.61 -9.40 -24.51
C ILE A 490 -19.31 -10.26 -25.74
N ARG A 491 -19.20 -9.64 -26.92
CA ARG A 491 -18.85 -10.36 -28.15
C ARG A 491 -17.45 -10.96 -28.04
N SER A 492 -17.25 -12.16 -28.59
CA SER A 492 -15.99 -12.90 -28.50
C SER A 492 -14.79 -12.22 -29.17
N ASP A 493 -15.03 -11.29 -30.10
CA ASP A 493 -14.02 -10.51 -30.82
C ASP A 493 -13.64 -9.18 -30.13
N ASP A 494 -14.24 -8.88 -28.99
CA ASP A 494 -14.03 -7.63 -28.28
C ASP A 494 -12.63 -7.55 -27.65
N THR A 495 -11.95 -6.40 -27.81
CA THR A 495 -10.61 -6.17 -27.28
C THR A 495 -10.55 -6.29 -25.76
N ARG A 496 -11.66 -6.02 -25.06
CA ARG A 496 -11.78 -6.10 -23.59
C ARG A 496 -11.50 -7.51 -23.06
N ILE A 497 -11.86 -8.54 -23.82
CA ILE A 497 -11.63 -9.95 -23.44
C ILE A 497 -10.14 -10.26 -23.54
N ALA A 498 -9.53 -9.92 -24.68
CA ALA A 498 -8.09 -10.14 -24.90
C ALA A 498 -7.22 -9.37 -23.88
N GLU A 499 -7.67 -8.18 -23.49
CA GLU A 499 -7.04 -7.39 -22.43
C GLU A 499 -7.16 -8.08 -21.06
N ALA A 500 -8.36 -8.50 -20.67
CA ALA A 500 -8.58 -9.21 -19.40
C ALA A 500 -7.78 -10.52 -19.31
N GLU A 501 -7.74 -11.32 -20.39
CA GLU A 501 -6.95 -12.55 -20.45
C GLU A 501 -5.45 -12.28 -20.29
N LYS A 502 -4.95 -11.24 -20.94
CA LYS A 502 -3.54 -10.84 -20.81
C LYS A 502 -3.20 -10.33 -19.42
N GLU A 503 -4.08 -9.54 -18.82
CA GLU A 503 -3.90 -9.04 -17.45
C GLU A 503 -3.99 -10.16 -16.43
N ASP A 504 -4.81 -11.17 -16.67
CA ASP A 504 -4.84 -12.32 -15.78
C ASP A 504 -3.55 -13.15 -15.77
N LEU A 505 -2.74 -13.09 -16.83
CA LEU A 505 -1.42 -13.73 -16.83
C LEU A 505 -0.34 -12.90 -16.12
N MET A 506 -0.65 -11.66 -15.73
CA MET A 506 0.29 -10.76 -15.06
C MET A 506 0.33 -11.01 -13.55
N ASP A 507 1.44 -10.60 -12.94
CA ASP A 507 1.67 -10.78 -11.51
C ASP A 507 0.82 -9.79 -10.71
N VAL A 508 0.31 -10.23 -9.55
CA VAL A 508 -0.44 -9.36 -8.65
C VAL A 508 0.54 -8.46 -7.92
N TYR A 509 0.34 -7.15 -7.98
CA TYR A 509 1.08 -6.21 -7.15
C TYR A 509 0.51 -6.22 -5.73
N GLU A 510 1.12 -7.01 -4.84
CA GLU A 510 0.58 -7.30 -3.50
C GLU A 510 0.52 -6.07 -2.59
N GLU A 511 1.43 -5.08 -2.74
CA GLU A 511 1.44 -3.75 -2.11
C GLU A 511 2.79 -3.04 -2.35
N THR A 512 2.91 -1.76 -1.97
CA THR A 512 4.19 -1.02 -2.00
C THR A 512 5.21 -1.47 -0.93
N TYR A 513 4.95 -2.55 -0.19
CA TYR A 513 5.77 -2.94 0.97
C TYR A 513 7.19 -3.30 0.56
N ASP A 514 7.34 -4.18 -0.43
CA ASP A 514 8.66 -4.66 -0.85
C ASP A 514 9.51 -3.51 -1.44
N ASP A 515 8.88 -2.61 -2.20
CA ASP A 515 9.56 -1.43 -2.76
C ASP A 515 10.06 -0.46 -1.66
N TYR A 516 9.26 -0.20 -0.62
CA TYR A 516 9.72 0.58 0.54
C TYR A 516 10.78 -0.15 1.37
N LEU A 517 10.70 -1.49 1.45
CA LEU A 517 11.67 -2.30 2.20
C LEU A 517 13.06 -2.18 1.59
N GLU A 518 13.16 -2.21 0.26
CA GLU A 518 14.42 -2.01 -0.43
C GLU A 518 15.06 -0.66 -0.10
N MET A 519 14.30 0.43 -0.22
CA MET A 519 14.79 1.76 0.17
C MET A 519 15.17 1.83 1.66
N TYR A 520 14.42 1.15 2.52
CA TYR A 520 14.68 1.10 3.95
C TYR A 520 16.00 0.39 4.28
N ILE A 521 16.25 -0.77 3.66
CA ILE A 521 17.50 -1.52 3.82
C ILE A 521 18.68 -0.69 3.27
N GLN A 522 18.52 -0.11 2.08
CA GLN A 522 19.54 0.76 1.48
C GLN A 522 19.86 1.96 2.39
N PHE A 523 18.84 2.63 2.93
CA PHE A 523 19.02 3.71 3.90
C PHE A 523 19.78 3.26 5.13
N GLY A 524 19.47 2.08 5.67
CA GLY A 524 20.21 1.50 6.79
C GLY A 524 21.70 1.29 6.48
N TYR A 525 22.05 0.76 5.30
CA TYR A 525 23.45 0.60 4.90
C TYR A 525 24.20 1.94 4.80
N VAL A 526 23.56 2.96 4.23
CA VAL A 526 24.16 4.30 4.08
C VAL A 526 24.37 4.96 5.44
N VAL A 527 23.39 4.87 6.34
CA VAL A 527 23.33 5.69 7.54
C VAL A 527 23.97 5.03 8.76
N LEU A 528 23.81 3.72 8.96
CA LEU A 528 24.39 3.01 10.11
C LEU A 528 25.93 2.92 10.02
N PHE A 529 26.46 2.71 8.81
CA PHE A 529 27.89 2.43 8.58
C PHE A 529 28.61 3.53 7.79
N SER A 530 28.06 4.74 7.82
CA SER A 530 28.57 5.88 7.04
C SER A 530 30.04 6.22 7.32
N SER A 531 30.49 6.03 8.56
CA SER A 531 31.87 6.27 9.00
C SER A 531 32.89 5.28 8.40
N VAL A 532 32.45 4.06 8.09
CA VAL A 532 33.31 2.97 7.59
C VAL A 532 33.33 2.96 6.06
N TYR A 533 32.18 3.19 5.42
CA TYR A 533 32.06 3.20 3.96
C TYR A 533 31.34 4.46 3.45
N PRO A 534 32.05 5.61 3.36
CA PRO A 534 31.46 6.90 2.95
C PRO A 534 30.90 6.89 1.51
N LEU A 535 31.43 6.03 0.64
CA LEU A 535 30.95 5.84 -0.73
C LEU A 535 29.60 5.11 -0.81
N ALA A 536 29.02 4.65 0.31
CA ALA A 536 27.71 4.00 0.33
C ALA A 536 26.63 4.85 -0.34
N ALA A 537 26.60 6.16 -0.04
CA ALA A 537 25.62 7.08 -0.59
C ALA A 537 25.72 7.20 -2.12
N PHE A 538 26.92 7.16 -2.69
CA PHE A 538 27.12 7.19 -4.15
C PHE A 538 26.44 6.00 -4.83
N TRP A 539 26.71 4.79 -4.33
CA TRP A 539 26.11 3.58 -4.90
C TRP A 539 24.59 3.55 -4.72
N ALA A 540 24.08 4.06 -3.59
CA ALA A 540 22.65 4.23 -3.38
C ALA A 540 22.01 5.18 -4.41
N VAL A 541 22.66 6.31 -4.75
CA VAL A 541 22.16 7.22 -5.81
C VAL A 541 22.13 6.55 -7.17
N VAL A 542 23.18 5.81 -7.53
CA VAL A 542 23.25 5.08 -8.81
C VAL A 542 22.12 4.05 -8.88
N ASN A 543 21.92 3.29 -7.80
CA ASN A 543 20.82 2.33 -7.73
C ASN A 543 19.48 3.02 -7.89
N ASN A 544 19.21 4.08 -7.11
CA ASN A 544 17.89 4.72 -7.12
C ASN A 544 17.56 5.40 -8.46
N PHE A 545 18.58 5.84 -9.22
CA PHE A 545 18.36 6.35 -10.56
C PHE A 545 17.85 5.27 -11.52
N VAL A 546 18.35 4.03 -11.38
CA VAL A 546 17.81 2.87 -12.10
C VAL A 546 16.44 2.50 -11.53
N GLU A 547 16.30 2.52 -10.20
CA GLU A 547 15.11 2.09 -9.46
C GLU A 547 13.84 2.84 -9.87
N ILE A 548 13.95 4.16 -9.98
CA ILE A 548 12.84 5.02 -10.42
C ILE A 548 12.26 4.55 -11.77
N ARG A 549 13.10 3.99 -12.65
CA ARG A 549 12.72 3.56 -14.00
C ARG A 549 12.36 2.07 -14.06
N SER A 550 13.07 1.20 -13.32
CA SER A 550 12.76 -0.23 -13.20
C SER A 550 11.36 -0.42 -12.61
N ASP A 551 11.03 0.25 -11.51
CA ASP A 551 9.73 0.14 -10.85
C ASP A 551 8.60 0.67 -11.71
N ALA A 552 8.83 1.80 -12.38
CA ALA A 552 7.88 2.36 -13.32
C ALA A 552 7.60 1.39 -14.47
N PHE A 553 8.65 0.74 -14.98
CA PHE A 553 8.52 -0.26 -16.03
C PHE A 553 7.78 -1.52 -15.54
N LYS A 554 8.10 -1.99 -14.34
CA LYS A 554 7.50 -3.14 -13.65
C LYS A 554 5.99 -2.98 -13.54
N LEU A 555 5.55 -1.87 -12.95
CA LEU A 555 4.12 -1.54 -12.80
C LEU A 555 3.38 -1.39 -14.13
N CYS A 556 4.05 -0.96 -15.20
CA CYS A 556 3.40 -0.74 -16.49
C CYS A 556 3.32 -2.00 -17.38
N LYS A 557 4.15 -3.03 -17.13
CA LYS A 557 4.32 -4.16 -18.07
C LYS A 557 4.21 -5.54 -17.45
N PHE A 558 4.45 -5.70 -16.16
CA PHE A 558 4.48 -7.01 -15.51
C PHE A 558 3.38 -7.21 -14.50
N ASN A 559 2.98 -6.15 -13.82
CA ASN A 559 1.93 -6.24 -12.82
C ASN A 559 0.55 -5.96 -13.42
N ARG A 560 -0.46 -6.61 -12.84
CA ARG A 560 -1.85 -6.17 -12.94
C ARG A 560 -1.99 -4.79 -12.33
N ARG A 561 -2.99 -4.04 -12.78
CA ARG A 561 -3.31 -2.75 -12.18
C ARG A 561 -3.71 -2.96 -10.71
N PRO A 562 -3.02 -2.33 -9.74
CA PRO A 562 -3.48 -2.35 -8.36
C PRO A 562 -4.66 -1.40 -8.17
N PHE A 563 -5.54 -1.71 -7.22
CA PHE A 563 -6.61 -0.79 -6.82
C PHE A 563 -6.06 0.47 -6.15
N SER A 564 -6.59 1.63 -6.52
CA SER A 564 -6.18 2.92 -5.97
C SER A 564 -6.47 3.02 -4.45
N LYS A 565 -5.42 3.25 -3.67
CA LYS A 565 -5.48 3.39 -2.21
C LYS A 565 -5.16 4.83 -1.80
N LYS A 566 -6.09 5.44 -1.06
CA LYS A 566 -5.90 6.76 -0.43
C LYS A 566 -4.95 6.57 0.75
N VAL A 567 -3.87 7.35 0.79
CA VAL A 567 -2.95 7.40 1.93
C VAL A 567 -2.65 8.86 2.27
N LYS A 568 -2.48 9.12 3.57
CA LYS A 568 -2.07 10.43 4.07
C LYS A 568 -0.55 10.59 4.09
N ASP A 569 0.15 9.52 4.43
CA ASP A 569 1.60 9.49 4.60
C ASP A 569 2.12 8.09 4.22
N ILE A 570 3.45 7.90 4.29
CA ILE A 570 4.11 6.62 4.06
C ILE A 570 3.84 5.61 5.20
N GLY A 571 2.96 5.93 6.15
CA GLY A 571 2.51 5.02 7.20
C GLY A 571 3.59 4.65 8.20
N ALA A 572 3.78 3.34 8.40
CA ALA A 572 4.77 2.79 9.34
C ALA A 572 6.21 3.17 8.98
N TRP A 573 6.49 3.38 7.69
CA TRP A 573 7.84 3.60 7.18
C TRP A 573 8.48 4.86 7.75
N GLN A 574 7.73 5.94 7.93
CA GLN A 574 8.26 7.18 8.53
C GLN A 574 8.91 6.92 9.89
N LYS A 575 8.21 6.17 10.76
CA LYS A 575 8.73 5.80 12.08
C LYS A 575 9.91 4.83 11.97
N ALA A 576 9.88 3.90 11.02
CA ALA A 576 10.99 2.98 10.79
C ALA A 576 12.29 3.72 10.41
N PHE A 577 12.22 4.63 9.44
CA PHE A 577 13.36 5.48 9.05
C PHE A 577 13.86 6.34 10.23
N GLU A 578 12.97 6.88 11.06
CA GLU A 578 13.34 7.65 12.26
C GLU A 578 14.04 6.80 13.32
N VAL A 579 13.62 5.55 13.51
CA VAL A 579 14.27 4.61 14.43
C VAL A 579 15.68 4.26 13.94
N VAL A 580 15.84 3.96 12.64
CA VAL A 580 17.17 3.69 12.05
C VAL A 580 18.07 4.93 12.13
N GLY A 581 17.51 6.11 11.86
CA GLY A 581 18.25 7.38 12.02
C GLY A 581 18.64 7.70 13.47
N GLY A 582 17.94 7.15 14.46
CA GLY A 582 18.36 7.20 15.86
C GLY A 582 19.45 6.16 16.18
N LEU A 583 19.25 4.92 15.73
CA LEU A 583 20.22 3.81 15.88
C LEU A 583 21.56 4.11 15.21
N SER A 584 21.58 4.92 14.15
CA SER A 584 22.81 5.32 13.48
C SER A 584 23.71 6.22 14.31
N ILE A 585 23.14 7.03 15.21
CA ILE A 585 23.93 7.84 16.14
C ILE A 585 24.72 6.90 17.06
N LEU A 586 24.03 5.91 17.63
CA LEU A 586 24.66 4.87 18.48
C LEU A 586 25.73 4.09 17.69
N THR A 587 25.38 3.66 16.48
CA THR A 587 26.27 2.83 15.65
C THR A 587 27.52 3.58 15.24
N ASN A 588 27.40 4.82 14.71
CA ASN A 588 28.56 5.60 14.30
C ASN A 588 29.42 6.04 15.49
N CYS A 589 28.82 6.37 16.65
CA CYS A 589 29.59 6.64 17.88
C CYS A 589 30.37 5.41 18.34
N GLY A 590 29.74 4.23 18.32
CA GLY A 590 30.39 2.96 18.67
C GLY A 590 31.50 2.58 17.69
N LEU A 591 31.31 2.78 16.39
CA LEU A 591 32.33 2.53 15.36
C LEU A 591 33.55 3.46 15.52
N MET A 592 33.32 4.73 15.86
CA MET A 592 34.40 5.67 16.18
C MET A 592 35.18 5.24 17.43
N PHE A 593 34.51 4.75 18.48
CA PHE A 593 35.16 4.24 19.68
C PHE A 593 36.12 3.06 19.40
N ILE A 594 35.74 2.17 18.47
CA ILE A 594 36.53 1.00 18.07
C ILE A 594 37.67 1.38 17.12
N SER A 595 37.55 2.48 16.37
CA SER A 595 38.51 2.87 15.34
C SER A 595 39.94 3.07 15.90
N PHE A 596 40.85 2.23 15.42
CA PHE A 596 42.23 2.15 15.90
C PHE A 596 43.05 3.43 15.72
N HIS A 597 42.80 4.17 14.63
CA HIS A 597 43.53 5.42 14.35
C HIS A 597 43.24 6.48 15.42
N GLN A 598 41.97 6.69 15.77
CA GLN A 598 41.58 7.65 16.80
C GLN A 598 42.09 7.24 18.19
N ARG A 599 42.14 5.94 18.47
CA ARG A 599 42.67 5.42 19.73
C ARG A 599 44.19 5.62 19.88
N LYS A 600 44.93 5.60 18.77
CA LYS A 600 46.38 5.89 18.75
C LYS A 600 46.68 7.36 18.99
N ASP A 601 45.89 8.27 18.43
CA ASP A 601 46.11 9.71 18.61
C ASP A 601 45.71 10.16 20.04
N ALA A 602 44.83 9.41 20.69
CA ALA A 602 44.31 9.66 22.03
C ALA A 602 45.04 8.88 23.16
N TYR A 603 46.35 8.62 23.02
CA TYR A 603 47.14 7.87 24.02
C TYR A 603 47.12 8.47 25.44
N PHE A 604 46.72 9.75 25.58
CA PHE A 604 46.64 10.47 26.84
C PHE A 604 45.40 10.12 27.69
N PHE A 605 44.36 9.52 27.10
CA PHE A 605 43.12 9.23 27.80
C PHE A 605 43.08 7.80 28.32
N ASP A 606 42.66 7.63 29.58
CA ASP A 606 42.35 6.31 30.12
C ASP A 606 41.10 5.73 29.43
N GLN A 607 40.93 4.41 29.43
CA GLN A 607 39.83 3.72 28.75
C GLN A 607 38.46 4.21 29.24
N LEU A 608 38.34 4.55 30.53
CA LEU A 608 37.13 5.12 31.10
C LEU A 608 36.86 6.53 30.56
N GLN A 609 37.88 7.39 30.48
CA GLN A 609 37.76 8.75 29.95
C GLN A 609 37.39 8.73 28.47
N TRP A 610 37.98 7.79 27.71
CA TRP A 610 37.66 7.56 26.31
C TRP A 610 36.18 7.15 26.13
N LEU A 611 35.67 6.23 26.94
CA LEU A 611 34.26 5.84 26.92
C LEU A 611 33.32 7.01 27.26
N VAL A 612 33.63 7.78 28.31
CA VAL A 612 32.81 8.93 28.74
C VAL A 612 32.71 9.98 27.63
N MET A 613 33.80 10.23 26.89
CA MET A 613 33.78 11.16 25.75
C MET A 613 32.80 10.75 24.65
N PHE A 614 32.73 9.46 24.31
CA PHE A 614 31.77 8.98 23.30
C PHE A 614 30.34 9.00 23.78
N VAL A 615 30.09 8.63 25.04
CA VAL A 615 28.75 8.74 25.63
C VAL A 615 28.30 10.21 25.67
N ALA A 616 29.21 11.13 25.99
CA ALA A 616 28.91 12.57 25.95
C ALA A 616 28.63 13.06 24.52
N LEU A 617 29.41 12.62 23.52
CA LEU A 617 29.18 12.93 22.12
C LEU A 617 27.83 12.39 21.63
N GLU A 618 27.49 11.16 21.99
CA GLU A 618 26.21 10.52 21.68
C GLU A 618 25.04 11.35 22.23
N HIS A 619 25.07 11.73 23.52
CA HIS A 619 24.03 12.55 24.13
C HIS A 619 23.94 13.95 23.49
N CYS A 620 25.07 14.53 23.08
CA CYS A 620 25.10 15.78 22.34
C CYS A 620 24.40 15.65 20.99
N LEU A 621 24.70 14.59 20.22
CA LEU A 621 24.09 14.31 18.92
C LEU A 621 22.59 14.00 19.02
N LEU A 622 22.18 13.23 20.04
CA LEU A 622 20.78 13.00 20.36
C LEU A 622 20.06 14.30 20.74
N GLY A 623 20.73 15.18 21.50
CA GLY A 623 20.25 16.51 21.83
C GLY A 623 20.05 17.39 20.59
N ILE A 624 21.02 17.43 19.67
CA ILE A 624 20.92 18.15 18.39
C ILE A 624 19.75 17.62 17.57
N ARG A 625 19.62 16.29 17.46
CA ARG A 625 18.49 15.65 16.76
C ARG A 625 17.15 16.08 17.34
N TYR A 626 17.02 16.06 18.68
CA TYR A 626 15.80 16.49 19.36
C TYR A 626 15.48 17.97 19.13
N LEU A 627 16.50 18.84 19.17
CA LEU A 627 16.34 20.27 18.89
C LEU A 627 15.88 20.52 17.45
N LEU A 628 16.46 19.83 16.47
CA LEU A 628 16.05 19.92 15.07
C LEU A 628 14.60 19.46 14.87
N HIS A 629 14.20 18.40 15.56
CA HIS A 629 12.81 17.90 15.52
C HIS A 629 11.81 18.95 16.03
N ILE A 630 12.17 19.71 17.07
CA ILE A 630 11.31 20.80 17.58
C ILE A 630 11.34 22.01 16.63
N ALA A 631 12.51 22.33 16.07
CA ALA A 631 12.70 23.51 15.23
C ALA A 631 11.96 23.41 13.89
N ILE A 632 11.94 22.23 13.27
CA ILE A 632 11.30 22.01 11.97
C ILE A 632 9.85 21.57 12.18
N GLN A 633 8.91 22.44 11.82
CA GLN A 633 7.49 22.09 11.91
C GLN A 633 7.06 21.09 10.83
N ASP A 634 6.34 20.04 11.25
CA ASP A 634 5.78 19.00 10.38
C ASP A 634 4.94 19.52 9.21
N LYS A 635 4.22 20.64 9.39
CA LYS A 635 3.32 21.21 8.37
C LYS A 635 3.82 22.58 7.95
N PRO A 636 3.94 22.86 6.64
CA PRO A 636 4.30 24.19 6.18
C PRO A 636 3.18 25.20 6.51
N GLU A 637 3.56 26.46 6.67
CA GLU A 637 2.65 27.52 7.14
C GLU A 637 1.41 27.67 6.26
N TRP A 638 1.58 27.63 4.94
CA TRP A 638 0.46 27.77 4.01
C TRP A 638 -0.57 26.61 4.12
N VAL A 639 -0.13 25.38 4.38
CA VAL A 639 -1.02 24.24 4.65
C VAL A 639 -1.76 24.44 5.97
N ARG A 640 -1.06 24.90 7.01
CA ARG A 640 -1.68 25.21 8.30
C ARG A 640 -2.77 26.27 8.17
N VAL A 641 -2.48 27.35 7.45
CA VAL A 641 -3.44 28.43 7.17
C VAL A 641 -4.61 27.90 6.35
N ALA A 642 -4.37 27.09 5.33
CA ALA A 642 -5.44 26.53 4.50
C ALA A 642 -6.36 25.58 5.29
N LEU A 643 -5.79 24.70 6.12
CA LEU A 643 -6.56 23.84 7.03
C LEU A 643 -7.35 24.66 8.05
N ALA A 644 -6.75 25.71 8.61
CA ALA A 644 -7.42 26.61 9.55
C ALA A 644 -8.59 27.35 8.88
N LYS A 645 -8.42 27.80 7.62
CA LYS A 645 -9.50 28.38 6.81
C LYS A 645 -10.64 27.39 6.59
N LYS A 646 -10.34 26.14 6.20
CA LYS A 646 -11.37 25.07 6.03
C LYS A 646 -12.12 24.83 7.33
N TYR A 647 -11.40 24.69 8.45
CA TYR A 647 -12.00 24.48 9.77
C TYR A 647 -12.89 25.65 10.21
N HIS A 648 -12.41 26.88 9.99
CA HIS A 648 -13.19 28.08 10.31
C HIS A 648 -14.47 28.18 9.47
N ALA A 649 -14.40 27.90 8.17
CA ALA A 649 -15.56 27.88 7.29
C ALA A 649 -16.59 26.82 7.73
N SER A 650 -16.15 25.59 8.05
CA SER A 650 -17.02 24.54 8.57
C SER A 650 -17.70 24.95 9.89
N LYS A 651 -16.94 25.56 10.81
CA LYS A 651 -17.49 26.07 12.07
C LYS A 651 -18.50 27.21 11.86
N GLN A 652 -18.25 28.11 10.91
CA GLN A 652 -19.19 29.17 10.55
C GLN A 652 -20.47 28.61 9.91
N ALA A 653 -20.35 27.63 9.01
CA ALA A 653 -21.49 26.95 8.39
C ALA A 653 -22.39 26.30 9.47
N LEU A 654 -21.80 25.55 10.38
CA LEU A 654 -22.52 24.94 11.51
C LEU A 654 -23.20 26.01 12.40
N LYS A 655 -22.50 27.10 12.70
CA LYS A 655 -23.07 28.21 13.49
C LYS A 655 -24.27 28.85 12.77
N ASN A 656 -24.17 29.07 11.46
CA ASN A 656 -25.26 29.63 10.66
C ASN A 656 -26.47 28.70 10.62
N GLU A 657 -26.24 27.40 10.44
CA GLU A 657 -27.29 26.37 10.47
C GLU A 657 -27.99 26.34 11.84
N GLN A 658 -27.23 26.38 12.94
CA GLN A 658 -27.78 26.45 14.29
C GLN A 658 -28.57 27.75 14.52
N LEU A 659 -28.10 28.89 14.02
CA LEU A 659 -28.81 30.16 14.11
C LEU A 659 -30.14 30.11 13.34
N LEU A 660 -30.17 29.52 12.15
CA LEU A 660 -31.39 29.33 11.36
C LEU A 660 -32.37 28.38 12.07
N LYS A 661 -31.90 27.24 12.59
CA LYS A 661 -32.69 26.31 13.40
C LYS A 661 -33.28 27.00 14.64
N ASN A 662 -32.46 27.77 15.37
CA ASN A 662 -32.88 28.52 16.55
C ASN A 662 -33.91 29.60 16.20
N ARG A 663 -33.72 30.33 15.09
CA ARG A 663 -34.73 31.28 14.59
C ARG A 663 -36.05 30.60 14.27
N GLY A 664 -36.03 29.43 13.64
CA GLY A 664 -37.24 28.64 13.38
C GLY A 664 -37.95 28.18 14.67
N ILE A 665 -37.19 27.70 15.66
CA ILE A 665 -37.73 27.31 16.98
C ILE A 665 -38.33 28.53 17.69
N LEU A 666 -37.62 29.65 17.71
CA LEU A 666 -38.09 30.89 18.32
C LEU A 666 -39.37 31.38 17.64
N ALA A 667 -39.42 31.40 16.30
CA ALA A 667 -40.62 31.80 15.56
C ALA A 667 -41.83 30.91 15.88
N ARG A 668 -41.64 29.58 15.99
CA ARG A 668 -42.69 28.64 16.40
C ARG A 668 -43.14 28.87 17.85
N LYS A 669 -42.20 29.11 18.78
CA LYS A 669 -42.50 29.40 20.19
C LYS A 669 -43.21 30.74 20.37
N PHE A 670 -42.80 31.79 19.66
CA PHE A 670 -43.46 33.09 19.73
C PHE A 670 -44.91 33.01 19.21
N LYS A 671 -45.15 32.32 18.09
CA LYS A 671 -46.52 32.09 17.58
C LYS A 671 -47.42 31.35 18.56
N THR A 672 -46.89 30.39 19.31
CA THR A 672 -47.66 29.61 20.30
C THR A 672 -47.88 30.34 21.63
N VAL A 673 -46.97 31.23 22.00
CA VAL A 673 -47.12 32.09 23.19
C VAL A 673 -48.07 33.26 22.90
N SER A 674 -47.99 33.88 21.73
CA SER A 674 -48.89 34.98 21.33
C SER A 674 -50.33 34.53 21.07
N SER A 675 -50.57 33.23 20.83
CA SER A 675 -51.90 32.67 20.63
C SER A 675 -52.57 32.19 21.92
N ARG A 676 -51.95 32.35 23.10
CA ARG A 676 -52.62 32.08 24.38
C ARG A 676 -53.45 33.32 24.75
N PRO A 677 -54.79 33.24 24.82
CA PRO A 677 -55.59 34.36 25.29
C PRO A 677 -55.19 34.67 26.74
N PHE A 678 -54.91 35.94 27.02
CA PHE A 678 -54.81 36.42 28.39
C PHE A 678 -56.12 36.09 29.11
N LYS A 679 -56.09 35.18 30.08
CA LYS A 679 -57.17 35.09 31.07
C LYS A 679 -57.02 36.31 31.98
N SER A 680 -57.74 37.37 31.64
CA SER A 680 -58.05 38.49 32.53
C SER A 680 -59.06 38.05 33.58
#